data_AF-A0A834P4L8-F1
#
_entry.id   AF-A0A834P4L8-F1
#
_cell.length_a   1.000
_cell.length_b   1.000
_cell.length_c   1.000
_cell.angle_alpha   90.00
_cell.angle_beta   90.00
_cell.angle_gamma   90.00
#
_symmetry.space_group_name_H-M   'P 1'
#
loop_
_entity.id
_entity.type
_entity.pdbx_description
1 polymer ?
#
loop_
_entity_poly.entity_id
_entity_poly.type
_entity_poly.pdbx_seq_one_letter_code
_entity_poly.pdbx_strand_id
1 'polypeptide(L)'
;MDKIQYQYLRYNRYLMIVLGQWPSQSTLERFLISIVFVPTIAAQLIFQGGGLICAVVDMDAFMEGVAPFIISLMCLAKYINFAYNFEQMKDLFMTMQKDWRFYMKYEYECNILYRYYEVAKTATFGYAASVYGAMIPFMMVPTLLNVANALEILNTTDDKPLLFRVDYFVDVETYYYPLLIHSYFATIGYITIVVAMDTINLLYVQHACALCTILGYYLENIVKNDDLEIDLIPNPRDDEGHRAMKECIKLHNHVIMYASKLEKTSTISHFFQLILNMIGISFTGFQAATKLDTLDVALRYAGFTLTLTFVVFLESWPGQQLADHTDRISEYAGRGKWYQTSLSTRTDLKIMLIRCLKPIQLTAGKLYVLNLENFSRSDDVELVEMDDTQLRYMKFTRRLMHIVGQWPHQTKMEKILVSLVYLPFVLLQAVLQGGGMIAAWNYDSDIALENFAPFLVSLMIVVKIVNFIFNSAKMKKLLVTMQDDWRMAMKKDEEIRILHDYYSIGTLLSKGYAVCVYGSMMPFLMVPVMTLSSRFLGLAGNETEQYPLIFHAEYFVSMEKYYYFVLIHSYFGTIGFCAAVVGIDSMFVFYVQHICGIITILGNRLENVIKDGDMNVDIYPNKANDKTSKLAGDCVILHNHILQYSQTIESANTVSFFVQLGLNMVCISFTGFQAVMHLNKPDEAFRYGSFAIAQTCHLLFESLPAQQLYDHSIRVCEYAANGSWYRASLRTRKILNLMILRSQTPIQLTAGKFYILNLENFSAVVRTSFSYFTVLCSMR
;
A
#
# COMPACT_ATOMS: atom_id res chain seq x y z
N MET A 1 28.17 -32.10 3.83
CA MET A 1 27.29 -31.58 2.76
C MET A 1 27.61 -32.41 1.53
N ASP A 2 26.62 -33.08 0.94
CA ASP A 2 26.87 -33.99 -0.18
C ASP A 2 27.22 -33.22 -1.47
N LYS A 3 27.94 -33.87 -2.40
CA LYS A 3 28.42 -33.24 -3.64
C LYS A 3 27.31 -32.60 -4.49
N ILE A 4 26.10 -33.16 -4.43
CA ILE A 4 24.95 -32.66 -5.20
C ILE A 4 24.38 -31.39 -4.56
N GLN A 5 24.17 -31.39 -3.23
CA GLN A 5 23.74 -30.20 -2.50
C GLN A 5 24.74 -29.04 -2.66
N TYR A 6 26.02 -29.37 -2.75
CA TYR A 6 27.08 -28.40 -3.03
C TYR A 6 26.92 -27.66 -4.35
N GLN A 7 26.46 -28.33 -5.41
CA GLN A 7 26.30 -27.69 -6.72
C GLN A 7 25.23 -26.59 -6.69
N TYR A 8 24.11 -26.83 -6.00
CA TYR A 8 23.03 -25.84 -5.86
C TYR A 8 23.40 -24.67 -4.95
N LEU A 9 24.18 -24.92 -3.89
CA LEU A 9 24.58 -23.91 -2.91
C LEU A 9 25.86 -23.15 -3.28
N ARG A 10 26.51 -23.47 -4.39
CA ARG A 10 27.87 -23.01 -4.72
C ARG A 10 28.01 -21.48 -4.67
N TYR A 11 27.10 -20.75 -5.31
CA TYR A 11 27.15 -19.30 -5.39
C TYR A 11 26.88 -18.64 -4.04
N ASN A 12 25.78 -19.03 -3.38
CA ASN A 12 25.43 -18.56 -2.03
C ASN A 12 26.56 -18.81 -1.03
N ARG A 13 27.19 -19.98 -1.09
CA ARG A 13 28.33 -20.33 -0.24
C ARG A 13 29.52 -19.41 -0.49
N TYR A 14 29.90 -19.22 -1.75
CA TYR A 14 31.04 -18.38 -2.09
C TYR A 14 30.85 -16.94 -1.59
N LEU A 15 29.68 -16.35 -1.88
CA LEU A 15 29.32 -15.00 -1.45
C LEU A 15 29.37 -14.85 0.08
N MET A 16 28.78 -15.81 0.82
CA MET A 16 28.75 -15.77 2.28
C MET A 16 30.10 -16.04 2.94
N ILE A 17 30.98 -16.85 2.33
CA ILE A 17 32.35 -17.09 2.82
C ILE A 17 33.18 -15.81 2.71
N VAL A 18 33.07 -15.09 1.60
CA VAL A 18 33.78 -13.81 1.39
C VAL A 18 33.40 -12.78 2.46
N LEU A 19 32.16 -12.80 2.94
CA LEU A 19 31.67 -11.94 4.02
C LEU A 19 31.99 -12.48 5.43
N GLY A 20 32.54 -13.68 5.56
CA GLY A 20 32.75 -14.33 6.86
C GLY A 20 31.45 -14.74 7.57
N GLN A 21 30.32 -14.84 6.85
CA GLN A 21 29.00 -15.14 7.42
C GLN A 21 28.49 -16.54 7.08
N TRP A 22 29.32 -17.40 6.47
CA TRP A 22 28.89 -18.75 6.13
C TRP A 22 28.67 -19.63 7.38
N PRO A 23 27.51 -20.29 7.54
CA PRO A 23 27.15 -21.00 8.77
C PRO A 23 28.11 -22.12 9.22
N SER A 24 28.86 -22.71 8.29
CA SER A 24 29.78 -23.83 8.56
C SER A 24 31.26 -23.44 8.46
N GLN A 25 31.57 -22.14 8.50
CA GLN A 25 32.94 -21.62 8.42
C GLN A 25 33.66 -21.75 9.77
N SER A 26 34.99 -21.86 9.75
CA SER A 26 35.77 -21.92 10.99
C SER A 26 35.74 -20.58 11.72
N THR A 27 35.71 -20.60 13.06
CA THR A 27 35.65 -19.37 13.88
C THR A 27 36.86 -18.46 13.62
N LEU A 28 38.04 -19.05 13.35
CA LEU A 28 39.26 -18.32 13.04
C LEU A 28 39.15 -17.60 11.69
N GLU A 29 38.70 -18.27 10.63
CA GLU A 29 38.51 -17.64 9.32
C GLU A 29 37.49 -16.50 9.37
N ARG A 30 36.36 -16.72 10.06
CA ARG A 30 35.34 -15.68 10.25
C ARG A 30 35.91 -14.46 10.96
N PHE A 31 36.70 -14.67 12.00
CA PHE A 31 37.36 -13.58 12.73
C PHE A 31 38.35 -12.82 11.85
N LEU A 32 39.21 -13.52 11.11
CA LEU A 32 40.19 -12.94 10.20
C LEU A 32 39.56 -12.15 9.04
N ILE A 33 38.41 -12.60 8.52
CA ILE A 33 37.69 -11.85 7.48
C ILE A 33 37.00 -10.64 8.09
N SER A 34 36.35 -10.79 9.25
CA SER A 34 35.60 -9.71 9.90
C SER A 34 36.50 -8.55 10.35
N ILE A 35 37.72 -8.84 10.82
CA ILE A 35 38.66 -7.79 11.29
C ILE A 35 39.17 -6.88 10.16
N VAL A 36 39.12 -7.34 8.91
CA VAL A 36 39.51 -6.55 7.74
C VAL A 36 38.29 -5.92 7.07
N PHE A 37 37.23 -6.71 6.89
CA PHE A 37 36.04 -6.32 6.14
C PHE A 37 35.18 -5.27 6.86
N VAL A 38 34.92 -5.46 8.16
CA VAL A 38 34.04 -4.56 8.93
C VAL A 38 34.62 -3.16 9.05
N PRO A 39 35.92 -2.96 9.38
CA PRO A 39 36.50 -1.63 9.45
C PRO A 39 36.50 -0.90 8.10
N THR A 40 36.75 -1.61 6.99
CA THR A 40 36.75 -1.03 5.64
C THR A 40 35.37 -0.44 5.29
N ILE A 41 34.31 -1.19 5.60
CA ILE A 41 32.93 -0.77 5.35
C ILE A 41 32.52 0.37 6.29
N ALA A 42 32.84 0.24 7.59
CA ALA A 42 32.53 1.27 8.57
C ALA A 42 33.24 2.59 8.26
N ALA A 43 34.51 2.54 7.83
CA ALA A 43 35.26 3.72 7.41
C ALA A 43 34.57 4.40 6.23
N GLN A 44 34.18 3.65 5.19
CA GLN A 44 33.47 4.22 4.04
C GLN A 44 32.15 4.90 4.44
N LEU A 45 31.38 4.32 5.38
CA LEU A 45 30.14 4.94 5.85
C LEU A 45 30.39 6.24 6.62
N ILE A 46 31.43 6.28 7.45
CA ILE A 46 31.83 7.48 8.20
C ILE A 46 32.24 8.59 7.23
N PHE A 47 33.04 8.27 6.22
CA PHE A 47 33.43 9.25 5.20
C PHE A 47 32.23 9.75 4.39
N GLN A 48 31.27 8.89 4.05
CA GLN A 48 30.04 9.31 3.36
C GLN A 48 29.19 10.22 4.24
N GLY A 49 29.06 9.91 5.53
CA GLY A 49 28.36 10.77 6.48
C GLY A 49 29.07 12.13 6.69
N GLY A 50 30.40 12.13 6.79
CA GLY A 50 31.20 13.35 6.88
C GLY A 50 31.04 14.23 5.64
N GLY A 51 31.13 13.64 4.45
CA GLY A 51 30.89 14.34 3.19
C GLY A 51 29.47 14.92 3.09
N LEU A 52 28.47 14.20 3.60
CA LEU A 52 27.09 14.68 3.63
C LEU A 52 26.92 15.91 4.55
N ILE A 53 27.58 15.92 5.71
CA ILE A 53 27.55 17.05 6.65
C ILE A 53 28.24 18.28 6.04
N CYS A 54 29.39 18.10 5.41
CA CYS A 54 30.09 19.19 4.71
C CYS A 54 29.28 19.73 3.53
N ALA A 55 28.50 18.87 2.86
CA ALA A 55 27.66 19.22 1.72
C ALA A 55 26.33 19.89 2.09
N VAL A 56 25.97 20.05 3.38
CA VAL A 56 24.67 20.64 3.80
C VAL A 56 24.45 22.06 3.23
N VAL A 57 25.52 22.78 2.91
CA VAL A 57 25.46 24.14 2.36
C VAL A 57 25.16 24.14 0.84
N ASP A 58 25.47 23.05 0.13
CA ASP A 58 25.25 22.90 -1.31
C ASP A 58 24.22 21.79 -1.55
N MET A 59 22.98 22.19 -1.89
CA MET A 59 21.87 21.26 -2.05
C MET A 59 22.11 20.23 -3.15
N ASP A 60 22.79 20.58 -4.25
CA ASP A 60 23.11 19.62 -5.30
C ASP A 60 24.10 18.58 -4.80
N ALA A 61 25.15 19.02 -4.10
CA ALA A 61 26.13 18.15 -3.46
C ALA A 61 25.50 17.24 -2.39
N PHE A 62 24.61 17.80 -1.57
CA PHE A 62 23.90 17.09 -0.52
C PHE A 62 23.07 15.96 -1.13
N MET A 63 22.25 16.28 -2.14
CA MET A 63 21.42 15.29 -2.82
C MET A 63 22.30 14.17 -3.41
N GLU A 64 23.43 14.50 -4.06
CA GLU A 64 24.37 13.52 -4.64
C GLU A 64 24.98 12.57 -3.60
N GLY A 65 25.20 13.06 -2.37
CA GLY A 65 25.71 12.27 -1.25
C GLY A 65 24.66 11.40 -0.55
N VAL A 66 23.38 11.80 -0.52
CA VAL A 66 22.32 11.09 0.22
C VAL A 66 22.09 9.68 -0.32
N ALA A 67 21.94 9.52 -1.63
CA ALA A 67 21.63 8.23 -2.25
C ALA A 67 22.64 7.10 -1.92
N PRO A 68 23.96 7.28 -2.15
CA PRO A 68 24.95 6.27 -1.79
C PRO A 68 25.06 6.06 -0.28
N PHE A 69 24.88 7.09 0.54
CA PHE A 69 24.88 6.95 2.00
C PHE A 69 23.72 6.05 2.49
N ILE A 70 22.51 6.23 1.95
CA ILE A 70 21.35 5.40 2.28
C ILE A 70 21.58 3.94 1.87
N ILE A 71 22.14 3.70 0.69
CA ILE A 71 22.46 2.34 0.23
C ILE A 71 23.47 1.69 1.17
N SER A 72 24.54 2.40 1.55
CA SER A 72 25.52 1.90 2.51
C SER A 72 24.89 1.58 3.88
N LEU A 73 23.99 2.44 4.36
CA LEU A 73 23.25 2.23 5.61
C LEU A 73 22.35 0.98 5.53
N MET A 74 21.68 0.77 4.40
CA MET A 74 20.87 -0.43 4.15
C MET A 74 21.72 -1.70 4.18
N CYS A 75 22.86 -1.71 3.48
CA CYS A 75 23.78 -2.84 3.48
C CYS A 75 24.30 -3.14 4.89
N LEU A 76 24.66 -2.10 5.65
CA LEU A 76 25.12 -2.26 7.03
C LEU A 76 24.02 -2.84 7.93
N ALA A 77 22.78 -2.35 7.79
CA ALA A 77 21.63 -2.86 8.55
C ALA A 77 21.42 -4.36 8.29
N LYS A 78 21.52 -4.80 7.03
CA LYS A 78 21.48 -6.24 6.67
C LYS A 78 22.61 -7.01 7.35
N TYR A 79 23.84 -6.50 7.23
CA TYR A 79 25.01 -7.16 7.80
C TYR A 79 24.90 -7.35 9.31
N ILE A 80 24.52 -6.28 10.02
CA ILE A 80 24.29 -6.30 11.48
C ILE A 80 23.17 -7.28 11.82
N ASN A 81 22.05 -7.27 11.09
CA ASN A 81 20.94 -8.18 11.36
C ASN A 81 21.37 -9.65 11.22
N PHE A 82 22.12 -9.99 10.17
CA PHE A 82 22.60 -11.36 9.97
C PHE A 82 23.64 -11.76 11.02
N ALA A 83 24.52 -10.84 11.41
CA ALA A 83 25.50 -11.07 12.47
C ALA A 83 24.82 -11.28 13.84
N TYR A 84 23.83 -10.45 14.16
CA TYR A 84 23.05 -10.55 15.40
C TYR A 84 22.23 -11.86 15.46
N ASN A 85 21.59 -12.23 14.35
CA ASN A 85 20.78 -13.44 14.25
C ASN A 85 21.57 -14.68 13.77
N PHE A 86 22.90 -14.65 13.81
CA PHE A 86 23.74 -15.67 13.18
C PHE A 86 23.42 -17.10 13.64
N GLU A 87 23.25 -17.33 14.94
CA GLU A 87 22.90 -18.67 15.47
C GLU A 87 21.53 -19.16 14.98
N GLN A 88 20.55 -18.26 14.84
CA GLN A 88 19.24 -18.61 14.33
C GLN A 88 19.28 -18.92 12.82
N MET A 89 20.04 -18.14 12.04
CA MET A 89 20.27 -18.40 10.61
C MET A 89 21.06 -19.69 10.38
N LYS A 90 22.05 -19.97 11.23
CA LYS A 90 22.81 -21.22 11.22
C LYS A 90 21.90 -22.41 11.51
N ASP A 91 20.99 -22.31 12.47
CA ASP A 91 20.04 -23.38 12.75
C ASP A 91 19.02 -23.61 11.61
N LEU A 92 18.56 -22.55 10.93
CA LEU A 92 17.77 -22.67 9.70
C LEU A 92 18.53 -23.45 8.62
N PHE A 93 19.81 -23.13 8.42
CA PHE A 93 20.67 -23.84 7.49
C PHE A 93 20.90 -25.31 7.88
N MET A 94 21.12 -25.59 9.17
CA MET A 94 21.27 -26.96 9.67
C MET A 94 19.98 -27.76 9.50
N THR A 95 18.82 -27.14 9.71
CA THR A 95 17.51 -27.75 9.48
C THR A 95 17.33 -28.10 8.00
N MET A 96 17.63 -27.15 7.11
CA MET A 96 17.62 -27.37 5.67
C MET A 96 18.56 -28.53 5.24
N GLN A 97 19.74 -28.65 5.86
CA GLN A 97 20.63 -29.78 5.60
C GLN A 97 20.09 -31.12 6.14
N LYS A 98 19.42 -31.13 7.29
CA LYS A 98 18.80 -32.34 7.84
C LYS A 98 17.66 -32.80 6.95
N ASP A 99 16.79 -31.90 6.55
CA ASP A 99 15.66 -32.16 5.65
C ASP A 99 16.17 -32.71 4.31
N TRP A 100 17.22 -32.11 3.75
CA TRP A 100 17.85 -32.61 2.53
C TRP A 100 18.30 -34.07 2.67
N ARG A 101 19.06 -34.41 3.73
CA ARG A 101 19.54 -35.78 3.94
C ARG A 101 18.40 -36.78 4.19
N PHE A 102 17.30 -36.32 4.76
CA PHE A 102 16.11 -37.13 4.98
C PHE A 102 15.41 -37.46 3.66
N TYR A 103 15.10 -36.44 2.85
CA TYR A 103 14.34 -36.60 1.60
C TYR A 103 15.16 -37.15 0.44
N MET A 104 16.49 -37.08 0.48
CA MET A 104 17.35 -37.69 -0.55
C MET A 104 17.17 -39.21 -0.69
N LYS A 105 16.56 -39.88 0.32
CA LYS A 105 16.24 -41.31 0.29
C LYS A 105 15.03 -41.64 -0.59
N TYR A 106 14.19 -40.66 -0.91
CA TYR A 106 12.95 -40.84 -1.64
C TYR A 106 13.02 -40.08 -2.97
N GLU A 107 12.85 -40.80 -4.09
CA GLU A 107 13.12 -40.28 -5.42
C GLU A 107 12.25 -39.08 -5.79
N TYR A 108 10.96 -39.12 -5.44
CA TYR A 108 10.00 -38.08 -5.79
C TYR A 108 10.22 -36.78 -5.00
N GLU A 109 10.34 -36.88 -3.68
CA GLU A 109 10.59 -35.75 -2.77
C GLU A 109 11.95 -35.10 -3.07
N CYS A 110 12.96 -35.91 -3.39
CA CYS A 110 14.27 -35.44 -3.83
C CYS A 110 14.18 -34.62 -5.13
N ASN A 111 13.38 -35.07 -6.10
CA ASN A 111 13.17 -34.33 -7.34
C ASN A 111 12.44 -32.98 -7.10
N ILE A 112 11.49 -32.93 -6.18
CA ILE A 112 10.85 -31.68 -5.76
C ILE A 112 11.91 -30.70 -5.21
N LEU A 113 12.77 -31.17 -4.29
CA LEU A 113 13.84 -30.35 -3.73
C LEU A 113 14.81 -29.85 -4.79
N TYR A 114 15.21 -30.69 -5.75
CA TYR A 114 16.07 -30.28 -6.88
C TYR A 114 15.45 -29.15 -7.69
N ARG A 115 14.15 -29.25 -7.99
CA ARG A 115 13.46 -28.21 -8.77
C ARG A 115 13.51 -26.85 -8.07
N TYR A 116 13.18 -26.79 -6.79
CA TYR A 116 13.20 -25.50 -6.05
C TYR A 116 14.61 -24.98 -5.80
N TYR A 117 15.59 -25.86 -5.59
CA TYR A 117 16.98 -25.45 -5.41
C TYR A 117 17.61 -24.95 -6.72
N GLU A 118 17.22 -25.50 -7.87
CA GLU A 118 17.64 -24.98 -9.19
C GLU A 118 17.00 -23.62 -9.47
N VAL A 119 15.73 -23.43 -9.10
CA VAL A 119 15.08 -22.10 -9.16
C VAL A 119 15.83 -21.09 -8.29
N ALA A 120 16.15 -21.45 -7.04
CA ALA A 120 16.90 -20.58 -6.12
C ALA A 120 18.29 -20.22 -6.67
N LYS A 121 19.00 -21.19 -7.24
CA LYS A 121 20.33 -21.02 -7.84
C LYS A 121 20.29 -20.13 -9.09
N THR A 122 19.34 -20.37 -10.00
CA THR A 122 19.15 -19.54 -11.21
C THR A 122 18.77 -18.11 -10.84
N ALA A 123 17.87 -17.93 -9.87
CA ALA A 123 17.51 -16.62 -9.36
C ALA A 123 18.69 -15.91 -8.66
N THR A 124 19.50 -16.64 -7.89
CA THR A 124 20.75 -16.12 -7.28
C THR A 124 21.71 -15.61 -8.34
N PHE A 125 21.94 -16.38 -9.41
CA PHE A 125 22.82 -15.99 -10.50
C PHE A 125 22.28 -14.77 -11.26
N GLY A 126 20.99 -14.78 -11.62
CA GLY A 126 20.34 -13.66 -12.29
C GLY A 126 20.38 -12.38 -11.46
N TYR A 127 20.15 -12.47 -10.15
CA TYR A 127 20.23 -11.32 -9.26
C TYR A 127 21.65 -10.78 -9.14
N ALA A 128 22.63 -11.64 -8.88
CA ALA A 128 24.03 -11.24 -8.84
C ALA A 128 24.44 -10.56 -10.15
N ALA A 129 24.12 -11.17 -11.30
CA ALA A 129 24.43 -10.61 -12.61
C ALA A 129 23.78 -9.23 -12.82
N SER A 130 22.54 -9.03 -12.37
CA SER A 130 21.86 -7.74 -12.49
C SER A 130 22.49 -6.64 -11.64
N VAL A 131 22.78 -6.91 -10.36
CA VAL A 131 23.31 -5.89 -9.43
C VAL A 131 24.77 -5.58 -9.73
N TYR A 132 25.62 -6.59 -9.94
CA TYR A 132 27.00 -6.36 -10.36
C TYR A 132 27.05 -5.72 -11.76
N GLY A 133 26.18 -6.15 -12.68
CA GLY A 133 26.08 -5.60 -14.03
C GLY A 133 25.69 -4.12 -14.06
N ALA A 134 24.75 -3.69 -13.21
CA ALA A 134 24.37 -2.29 -13.08
C ALA A 134 25.50 -1.42 -12.46
N MET A 135 26.31 -2.00 -11.57
CA MET A 135 27.35 -1.28 -10.83
C MET A 135 28.69 -1.18 -11.57
N ILE A 136 28.99 -2.11 -12.47
CA ILE A 136 30.25 -2.10 -13.26
C ILE A 136 30.41 -0.82 -14.09
N PRO A 137 29.41 -0.36 -14.89
CA PRO A 137 29.52 0.90 -15.63
C PRO A 137 29.79 2.09 -14.72
N PHE A 138 29.15 2.14 -13.55
CA PHE A 138 29.37 3.19 -12.55
C PHE A 138 30.80 3.18 -12.00
N MET A 139 31.30 2.00 -11.65
CA MET A 139 32.68 1.80 -11.19
C MET A 139 33.73 2.11 -12.28
N MET A 140 33.38 2.01 -13.56
CA MET A 140 34.28 2.30 -14.68
C MET A 140 34.43 3.79 -14.99
N VAL A 141 33.52 4.65 -14.55
CA VAL A 141 33.57 6.09 -14.89
C VAL A 141 34.84 6.78 -14.38
N PRO A 142 35.25 6.66 -13.10
CA PRO A 142 36.44 7.33 -12.60
C PRO A 142 37.73 6.85 -13.29
N THR A 143 37.84 5.55 -13.60
CA THR A 143 39.00 5.00 -14.30
C THR A 143 39.07 5.46 -15.75
N LEU A 144 37.93 5.51 -16.45
CA LEU A 144 37.86 6.02 -17.83
C LEU A 144 38.26 7.49 -17.91
N LEU A 145 37.79 8.33 -16.99
CA LEU A 145 38.15 9.75 -16.92
C LEU A 145 39.64 9.94 -16.62
N ASN A 146 40.21 9.18 -15.68
CA ASN A 146 41.65 9.22 -15.39
C ASN A 146 42.51 8.81 -16.60
N VAL A 147 42.11 7.78 -17.34
CA VAL A 147 42.82 7.34 -18.55
C VAL A 147 42.67 8.38 -19.68
N ALA A 148 41.49 8.96 -19.86
CA ALA A 148 41.25 9.99 -20.87
C ALA A 148 42.08 11.26 -20.62
N ASN A 149 42.21 11.66 -19.34
CA ASN A 149 43.08 12.75 -18.92
C ASN A 149 44.57 12.40 -19.13
N ALA A 150 44.99 11.18 -18.79
CA ALA A 150 46.38 10.73 -19.01
C ALA A 150 46.75 10.62 -20.50
N LEU A 151 45.78 10.42 -21.39
CA LEU A 151 45.94 10.39 -22.84
C LEU A 151 45.73 11.77 -23.50
N GLU A 152 45.54 12.84 -22.72
CA GLU A 152 45.27 14.22 -23.18
C GLU A 152 44.05 14.36 -24.12
N ILE A 153 43.09 13.42 -24.05
CA ILE A 153 41.90 13.42 -24.92
C ILE A 153 40.86 14.45 -24.44
N LEU A 154 40.77 14.67 -23.13
CA LEU A 154 39.89 15.65 -22.49
C LEU A 154 40.77 16.66 -21.74
N ASN A 155 40.73 17.94 -22.17
CA ASN A 155 41.47 19.02 -21.53
C ASN A 155 40.61 19.70 -20.46
N THR A 156 40.30 18.98 -19.38
CA THR A 156 39.59 19.51 -18.21
C THR A 156 40.62 19.83 -17.12
N THR A 157 40.67 21.10 -16.70
CA THR A 157 41.71 21.64 -15.82
C THR A 157 41.59 21.27 -14.33
N ASP A 158 40.48 20.72 -13.85
CA ASP A 158 40.34 20.39 -12.42
C ASP A 158 39.47 19.14 -12.19
N ASP A 159 39.84 18.42 -11.13
CA ASP A 159 39.23 17.28 -10.43
C ASP A 159 39.62 15.85 -10.84
N LYS A 160 40.30 15.18 -9.89
CA LYS A 160 40.49 13.72 -9.86
C LYS A 160 39.15 13.08 -9.43
N PRO A 161 38.38 12.44 -10.32
CA PRO A 161 37.01 12.02 -10.02
C PRO A 161 37.00 10.89 -8.99
N LEU A 162 36.24 11.04 -7.91
CA LEU A 162 35.98 9.97 -6.94
C LEU A 162 34.71 9.19 -7.30
N LEU A 163 34.58 7.95 -6.80
CA LEU A 163 33.42 7.10 -7.04
C LEU A 163 32.12 7.68 -6.44
N PHE A 164 32.24 8.35 -5.30
CA PHE A 164 31.17 9.12 -4.66
C PHE A 164 31.75 10.44 -4.14
N ARG A 165 30.92 11.46 -3.89
CA ARG A 165 31.33 12.60 -3.09
C ARG A 165 31.47 12.17 -1.63
N VAL A 166 32.71 12.12 -1.14
CA VAL A 166 33.09 11.68 0.21
C VAL A 166 34.16 12.63 0.74
N ASP A 167 34.06 12.98 2.03
CA ASP A 167 35.11 13.74 2.71
C ASP A 167 35.95 12.77 3.56
N TYR A 168 37.23 12.64 3.19
CA TYR A 168 38.18 11.74 3.85
C TYR A 168 38.95 12.42 4.98
N PHE A 169 38.69 13.71 5.27
CA PHE A 169 39.43 14.52 6.26
C PHE A 169 40.96 14.55 6.04
N VAL A 170 41.40 14.17 4.84
CA VAL A 170 42.80 14.06 4.39
C VAL A 170 42.85 14.64 2.99
N ASP A 171 43.96 15.30 2.65
CA ASP A 171 44.15 15.90 1.34
C ASP A 171 44.00 14.87 0.20
N VAL A 172 42.93 15.06 -0.58
CA VAL A 172 42.52 14.20 -1.70
C VAL A 172 43.56 14.26 -2.82
N GLU A 173 44.25 15.38 -3.00
CA GLU A 173 45.23 15.55 -4.06
C GLU A 173 46.47 14.68 -3.82
N THR A 174 46.94 14.62 -2.58
CA THR A 174 48.13 13.85 -2.18
C THR A 174 47.86 12.34 -2.12
N TYR A 175 46.68 11.90 -1.66
CA TYR A 175 46.37 10.48 -1.38
C TYR A 175 45.30 9.86 -2.29
N TYR A 176 45.06 10.44 -3.47
CA TYR A 176 43.99 10.02 -4.38
C TYR A 176 43.90 8.50 -4.66
N TYR A 177 45.00 7.85 -5.07
CA TYR A 177 44.97 6.43 -5.48
C TYR A 177 44.63 5.46 -4.33
N PRO A 178 45.24 5.57 -3.12
CA PRO A 178 44.82 4.79 -1.96
C PRO A 178 43.33 4.95 -1.61
N LEU A 179 42.82 6.18 -1.64
CA LEU A 179 41.41 6.48 -1.34
C LEU A 179 40.46 5.87 -2.38
N LEU A 180 40.83 5.98 -3.65
CA LEU A 180 40.08 5.37 -4.75
C LEU A 180 40.04 3.85 -4.61
N ILE A 181 41.16 3.20 -4.30
CA ILE A 181 41.24 1.74 -4.04
C ILE A 181 40.34 1.35 -2.87
N HIS A 182 40.40 2.06 -1.75
CA HIS A 182 39.52 1.83 -0.61
C HIS A 182 38.04 1.93 -1.01
N SER A 183 37.67 2.96 -1.77
CA SER A 183 36.28 3.19 -2.22
C SER A 183 35.76 2.04 -3.11
N TYR A 184 36.61 1.49 -3.99
CA TYR A 184 36.26 0.33 -4.81
C TYR A 184 36.05 -0.93 -3.97
N PHE A 185 36.99 -1.23 -3.05
CA PHE A 185 36.87 -2.40 -2.17
C PHE A 185 35.62 -2.31 -1.29
N ALA A 186 35.34 -1.14 -0.71
CA ALA A 186 34.15 -0.93 0.11
C ALA A 186 32.85 -1.10 -0.71
N THR A 187 32.80 -0.54 -1.93
CA THR A 187 31.62 -0.63 -2.80
C THR A 187 31.33 -2.06 -3.24
N ILE A 188 32.36 -2.79 -3.67
CA ILE A 188 32.24 -4.23 -3.97
C ILE A 188 31.78 -4.99 -2.73
N GLY A 189 32.29 -4.63 -1.54
CA GLY A 189 31.85 -5.19 -0.26
C GLY A 189 30.35 -4.98 -0.02
N TYR A 190 29.85 -3.76 -0.19
CA TYR A 190 28.42 -3.44 -0.04
C TYR A 190 27.53 -4.21 -1.01
N ILE A 191 27.90 -4.25 -2.28
CA ILE A 191 27.15 -5.01 -3.30
C ILE A 191 27.12 -6.50 -2.92
N THR A 192 28.26 -7.04 -2.49
CA THR A 192 28.37 -8.44 -2.07
C THR A 192 27.49 -8.73 -0.85
N ILE A 193 27.38 -7.80 0.11
CA ILE A 193 26.47 -7.96 1.27
C ILE A 193 25.02 -8.10 0.82
N VAL A 194 24.53 -7.18 -0.01
CA VAL A 194 23.12 -7.19 -0.47
C VAL A 194 22.82 -8.48 -1.22
N VAL A 195 23.65 -8.80 -2.21
CA VAL A 195 23.45 -10.01 -3.02
C VAL A 195 23.49 -11.26 -2.13
N ALA A 196 24.48 -11.42 -1.26
CA ALA A 196 24.62 -12.62 -0.44
C ALA A 196 23.46 -12.83 0.54
N MET A 197 22.98 -11.76 1.18
CA MET A 197 21.96 -11.83 2.22
C MET A 197 20.55 -12.01 1.65
N ASP A 198 20.26 -11.42 0.49
CA ASP A 198 18.97 -11.60 -0.17
C ASP A 198 18.87 -13.01 -0.74
N THR A 199 19.95 -13.51 -1.36
CA THR A 199 19.92 -14.81 -2.03
C THR A 199 19.91 -15.97 -1.03
N ILE A 200 20.52 -15.82 0.16
CA ILE A 200 20.40 -16.83 1.22
C ILE A 200 18.98 -16.84 1.82
N ASN A 201 18.34 -15.67 2.00
CA ASN A 201 16.96 -15.60 2.46
C ASN A 201 16.01 -16.21 1.42
N LEU A 202 16.18 -15.87 0.14
CA LEU A 202 15.46 -16.49 -0.98
C LEU A 202 15.60 -18.01 -0.94
N LEU A 203 16.81 -18.54 -0.76
CA LEU A 203 17.05 -19.98 -0.67
C LEU A 203 16.29 -20.62 0.51
N TYR A 204 16.29 -20.00 1.70
CA TYR A 204 15.52 -20.51 2.85
C TYR A 204 14.01 -20.53 2.56
N VAL A 205 13.49 -19.50 1.89
CA VAL A 205 12.08 -19.48 1.47
C VAL A 205 11.78 -20.58 0.45
N GLN A 206 12.65 -20.78 -0.54
CA GLN A 206 12.49 -21.84 -1.55
C GLN A 206 12.51 -23.24 -0.92
N HIS A 207 13.30 -23.45 0.12
CA HIS A 207 13.25 -24.69 0.91
C HIS A 207 11.88 -24.88 1.60
N ALA A 208 11.34 -23.82 2.22
CA ALA A 208 10.00 -23.88 2.81
C ALA A 208 8.90 -24.17 1.76
N CYS A 209 8.96 -23.56 0.57
CA CYS A 209 8.06 -23.83 -0.55
C CYS A 209 8.16 -25.29 -1.04
N ALA A 210 9.37 -25.85 -1.08
CA ALA A 210 9.59 -27.26 -1.40
C ALA A 210 8.92 -28.18 -0.38
N LEU A 211 9.06 -27.88 0.93
CA LEU A 211 8.40 -28.65 1.99
C LEU A 211 6.87 -28.55 1.92
N CYS A 212 6.31 -27.38 1.59
CA CYS A 212 4.86 -27.24 1.34
C CYS A 212 4.39 -28.12 0.16
N THR A 213 5.22 -28.25 -0.88
CA THR A 213 4.91 -29.09 -2.04
C THR A 213 4.99 -30.58 -1.69
N ILE A 214 5.99 -30.99 -0.90
CA ILE A 214 6.09 -32.37 -0.37
C ILE A 214 4.89 -32.69 0.52
N LEU A 215 4.48 -31.75 1.38
CA LEU A 215 3.26 -31.88 2.17
C LEU A 215 2.03 -32.06 1.28
N GLY A 216 1.91 -31.26 0.22
CA GLY A 216 0.84 -31.39 -0.77
C GLY A 216 0.77 -32.79 -1.38
N TYR A 217 1.93 -33.34 -1.77
CA TYR A 217 2.02 -34.70 -2.29
C TYR A 217 1.56 -35.77 -1.28
N TYR A 218 1.91 -35.62 0.00
CA TYR A 218 1.43 -36.54 1.04
C TYR A 218 -0.07 -36.39 1.31
N LEU A 219 -0.61 -35.18 1.22
CA LEU A 219 -2.05 -34.92 1.40
C LEU A 219 -2.89 -35.50 0.25
N GLU A 220 -2.42 -35.37 -1.00
CA GLU A 220 -3.09 -35.97 -2.16
C GLU A 220 -3.10 -37.51 -2.07
N ASN A 221 -2.04 -38.09 -1.51
CA ASN A 221 -1.85 -39.55 -1.38
C ASN A 221 -2.07 -40.09 0.05
N ILE A 222 -2.93 -39.45 0.86
CA ILE A 222 -3.28 -39.94 2.22
C ILE A 222 -3.81 -41.38 2.16
N VAL A 223 -4.52 -41.73 1.09
CA VAL A 223 -5.04 -43.08 0.83
C VAL A 223 -4.42 -43.59 -0.46
N LYS A 224 -3.74 -44.74 -0.39
CA LYS A 224 -3.04 -45.34 -1.54
C LYS A 224 -3.91 -46.29 -2.36
N ASN A 225 -4.84 -47.00 -1.71
CA ASN A 225 -5.69 -48.02 -2.32
C ASN A 225 -7.15 -47.58 -2.34
N ASP A 226 -7.87 -47.90 -3.42
CA ASP A 226 -9.32 -47.68 -3.48
C ASP A 226 -10.06 -48.82 -2.79
N ASP A 227 -10.25 -48.69 -1.48
CA ASP A 227 -11.03 -49.65 -0.70
C ASP A 227 -12.52 -49.26 -0.72
N LEU A 228 -13.37 -50.20 -1.14
CA LEU A 228 -14.84 -50.04 -1.20
C LEU A 228 -15.50 -50.19 0.18
N GLU A 229 -14.85 -50.89 1.11
CA GLU A 229 -15.30 -51.07 2.50
C GLU A 229 -14.46 -50.20 3.43
N ILE A 230 -15.03 -49.06 3.84
CA ILE A 230 -14.34 -48.09 4.72
C ILE A 230 -14.65 -48.43 6.18
N ASP A 231 -13.63 -48.87 6.91
CA ASP A 231 -13.71 -48.90 8.38
C ASP A 231 -13.58 -47.48 8.93
N LEU A 232 -14.67 -46.97 9.52
CA LEU A 232 -14.73 -45.62 10.09
C LEU A 232 -14.08 -45.54 11.48
N ILE A 233 -13.94 -46.67 12.17
CA ILE A 233 -13.38 -46.77 13.53
C ILE A 233 -12.38 -47.95 13.59
N PRO A 234 -11.31 -47.91 12.78
CA PRO A 234 -10.31 -48.97 12.77
C PRO A 234 -9.50 -48.98 14.07
N ASN A 235 -8.92 -50.13 14.37
CA ASN A 235 -7.93 -50.24 15.44
C ASN A 235 -6.74 -49.29 15.11
N PRO A 236 -6.26 -48.45 16.03
CA PRO A 236 -5.21 -47.45 15.74
C PRO A 236 -3.90 -48.01 15.15
N ARG A 237 -3.65 -49.31 15.26
CA ARG A 237 -2.49 -49.99 14.64
C ARG A 237 -2.67 -50.26 13.15
N ASP A 238 -3.91 -50.43 12.70
CA ASP A 238 -4.25 -50.83 11.33
C ASP A 238 -4.70 -49.64 10.47
N ASP A 239 -4.92 -48.46 11.09
CA ASP A 239 -5.28 -47.22 10.41
C ASP A 239 -4.08 -46.57 9.69
N GLU A 240 -3.82 -47.00 8.45
CA GLU A 240 -2.76 -46.42 7.60
C GLU A 240 -3.02 -44.94 7.29
N GLY A 241 -4.29 -44.56 7.08
CA GLY A 241 -4.70 -43.18 6.79
C GLY A 241 -4.40 -42.22 7.94
N HIS A 242 -4.69 -42.64 9.18
CA HIS A 242 -4.36 -41.84 10.37
C HIS A 242 -2.85 -41.73 10.60
N ARG A 243 -2.08 -42.78 10.28
CA ARG A 243 -0.61 -42.73 10.34
C ARG A 243 -0.04 -41.76 9.30
N ALA A 244 -0.52 -41.81 8.06
CA ALA A 244 -0.13 -40.88 7.00
C ALA A 244 -0.50 -39.44 7.36
N MET A 245 -1.70 -39.22 7.92
CA MET A 245 -2.15 -37.92 8.39
C MET A 245 -1.27 -37.38 9.52
N LYS A 246 -0.85 -38.23 10.46
CA LYS A 246 0.07 -37.82 11.55
C LYS A 246 1.41 -37.33 11.00
N GLU A 247 1.94 -37.97 9.96
CA GLU A 247 3.16 -37.49 9.28
C GLU A 247 2.92 -36.17 8.54
N CYS A 248 1.75 -35.98 7.90
CA CYS A 248 1.37 -34.71 7.30
C CYS A 248 1.31 -33.57 8.33
N ILE A 249 0.73 -33.81 9.51
CA ILE A 249 0.66 -32.81 10.59
C ILE A 249 2.04 -32.47 11.13
N LYS A 250 2.91 -33.48 11.32
CA LYS A 250 4.30 -33.25 11.74
C LYS A 250 5.03 -32.38 10.73
N LEU A 251 4.87 -32.67 9.43
CA LEU A 251 5.49 -31.88 8.36
C LEU A 251 4.91 -30.46 8.29
N HIS A 252 3.59 -30.29 8.41
CA HIS A 252 2.95 -28.98 8.44
C HIS A 252 3.45 -28.12 9.63
N ASN A 253 3.56 -28.72 10.82
CA ASN A 253 4.12 -28.04 11.99
C ASN A 253 5.60 -27.71 11.81
N HIS A 254 6.38 -28.59 11.17
CA HIS A 254 7.78 -28.34 10.81
C HIS A 254 7.91 -27.14 9.88
N VAL A 255 7.08 -27.06 8.84
CA VAL A 255 7.02 -25.91 7.91
C VAL A 255 6.66 -24.62 8.65
N ILE A 256 5.62 -24.64 9.49
CA ILE A 256 5.21 -23.46 10.28
C ILE A 256 6.35 -22.98 11.19
N MET A 257 7.01 -23.91 11.89
CA MET A 257 8.11 -23.58 12.80
C MET A 257 9.32 -23.03 12.04
N TYR A 258 9.67 -23.64 10.91
CA TYR A 258 10.75 -23.18 10.04
C TYR A 258 10.47 -21.76 9.51
N ALA A 259 9.28 -21.53 8.97
CA ALA A 259 8.92 -20.24 8.41
C ALA A 259 8.74 -19.15 9.49
N SER A 260 8.20 -19.49 10.67
CA SER A 260 8.12 -18.55 11.80
C SER A 260 9.50 -18.14 12.29
N LYS A 261 10.47 -19.07 12.27
CA LYS A 261 11.86 -18.76 12.61
C LYS A 261 12.51 -17.85 11.57
N LEU A 262 12.28 -18.11 10.28
CA LEU A 262 12.73 -17.27 9.18
C LEU A 262 12.13 -15.85 9.23
N GLU A 263 10.85 -15.73 9.56
CA GLU A 263 10.18 -14.43 9.73
C GLU A 263 10.80 -13.66 10.90
N LYS A 264 10.97 -14.31 12.05
CA LYS A 264 11.53 -13.66 13.24
C LYS A 264 12.96 -13.14 13.02
N THR A 265 13.79 -13.86 12.26
CA THR A 265 15.19 -13.44 12.00
C THR A 265 15.31 -12.34 10.95
N SER A 266 14.30 -12.17 10.09
CA SER A 266 14.37 -11.27 8.93
C SER A 266 13.45 -10.04 9.02
N THR A 267 12.41 -10.08 9.86
CA THR A 267 11.35 -9.05 9.93
C THR A 267 11.86 -7.62 10.20
N ILE A 268 12.81 -7.46 11.13
CA ILE A 268 13.38 -6.13 11.46
C ILE A 268 14.27 -5.63 10.31
N SER A 269 15.06 -6.50 9.70
CA SER A 269 15.92 -6.14 8.56
C SER A 269 15.10 -5.68 7.37
N HIS A 270 14.05 -6.43 7.01
CA HIS A 270 13.16 -6.05 5.90
C HIS A 270 12.44 -4.72 6.19
N PHE A 271 12.11 -4.42 7.45
CA PHE A 271 11.48 -3.14 7.82
C PHE A 271 12.38 -1.94 7.54
N PHE A 272 13.59 -1.93 8.11
CA PHE A 272 14.54 -0.83 7.88
C PHE A 272 14.88 -0.70 6.40
N GLN A 273 15.00 -1.82 5.71
CA GLN A 273 15.31 -1.82 4.31
C GLN A 273 14.21 -1.26 3.42
N LEU A 274 12.94 -1.59 3.66
CA LEU A 274 11.84 -1.00 2.89
C LEU A 274 11.84 0.52 3.04
N ILE A 275 12.03 1.03 4.26
CA ILE A 275 12.11 2.48 4.52
C ILE A 275 13.29 3.09 3.77
N LEU A 276 14.50 2.53 3.94
CA LEU A 276 15.71 3.05 3.30
C LEU A 276 15.65 2.96 1.78
N ASN A 277 15.10 1.88 1.21
CA ASN A 277 14.88 1.75 -0.23
C ASN A 277 13.87 2.78 -0.76
N MET A 278 12.77 3.03 -0.04
CA MET A 278 11.81 4.07 -0.45
C MET A 278 12.44 5.46 -0.47
N ILE A 279 13.25 5.78 0.53
CA ILE A 279 13.99 7.05 0.55
C ILE A 279 15.01 7.06 -0.61
N GLY A 280 15.81 6.01 -0.79
CA GLY A 280 16.80 5.91 -1.87
C GLY A 280 16.20 6.03 -3.28
N ILE A 281 15.06 5.38 -3.53
CA ILE A 281 14.31 5.48 -4.79
C ILE A 281 13.82 6.92 -5.01
N SER A 282 13.35 7.59 -3.95
CA SER A 282 12.86 8.98 -4.04
C SER A 282 13.98 9.96 -4.39
N PHE A 283 15.13 9.86 -3.73
CA PHE A 283 16.28 10.74 -3.99
C PHE A 283 16.92 10.47 -5.36
N THR A 284 17.16 9.20 -5.71
CA THR A 284 17.72 8.85 -7.02
C THR A 284 16.77 9.16 -8.18
N GLY A 285 15.46 8.95 -7.99
CA GLY A 285 14.45 9.30 -8.98
C GLY A 285 14.36 10.82 -9.18
N PHE A 286 14.44 11.61 -8.11
CA PHE A 286 14.53 13.07 -8.19
C PHE A 286 15.76 13.51 -8.97
N GLN A 287 16.94 12.94 -8.69
CA GLN A 287 18.19 13.27 -9.40
C GLN A 287 18.17 12.89 -10.88
N ALA A 288 17.60 11.74 -11.21
CA ALA A 288 17.41 11.32 -12.59
C ALA A 288 16.52 12.32 -13.35
N ALA A 289 15.52 12.90 -12.69
CA ALA A 289 14.61 13.89 -13.26
C ALA A 289 15.24 15.29 -13.37
N THR A 290 16.03 15.73 -12.39
CA THR A 290 16.62 17.07 -12.39
C THR A 290 17.85 17.20 -13.29
N LYS A 291 18.60 16.12 -13.51
CA LYS A 291 19.81 16.12 -14.37
C LYS A 291 19.53 15.65 -15.80
N LEU A 292 18.29 15.75 -16.30
CA LEU A 292 17.90 15.33 -17.66
C LEU A 292 18.69 16.05 -18.78
N ASP A 293 19.19 17.25 -18.51
CA ASP A 293 20.02 18.01 -19.44
C ASP A 293 21.39 17.34 -19.70
N THR A 294 21.86 16.49 -18.78
CA THR A 294 23.08 15.68 -18.90
C THR A 294 22.73 14.19 -18.94
N LEU A 295 22.51 13.68 -20.16
CA LEU A 295 22.02 12.32 -20.40
C LEU A 295 22.83 11.23 -19.68
N ASP A 296 24.15 11.37 -19.58
CA ASP A 296 25.02 10.40 -18.91
C ASP A 296 24.81 10.36 -17.39
N VAL A 297 24.56 11.50 -16.76
CA VAL A 297 24.27 11.61 -15.32
C VAL A 297 22.84 11.14 -15.03
N ALA A 298 21.87 11.55 -15.83
CA ALA A 298 20.48 11.10 -15.71
C ALA A 298 20.34 9.58 -15.83
N LEU A 299 21.01 8.96 -16.81
CA LEU A 299 20.99 7.51 -17.01
C LEU A 299 21.59 6.74 -15.83
N ARG A 300 22.62 7.28 -15.15
CA ARG A 300 23.19 6.65 -13.94
C ARG A 300 22.19 6.61 -12.81
N TYR A 301 21.54 7.74 -12.50
CA TYR A 301 20.54 7.80 -11.44
C TYR A 301 19.29 6.99 -11.76
N ALA A 302 18.83 7.01 -13.01
CA ALA A 302 17.74 6.14 -13.47
C ALA A 302 18.10 4.64 -13.31
N GLY A 303 19.35 4.27 -13.60
CA GLY A 303 19.89 2.93 -13.36
C GLY A 303 19.88 2.53 -11.88
N PHE A 304 20.24 3.45 -10.97
CA PHE A 304 20.12 3.22 -9.53
C PHE A 304 18.68 3.02 -9.08
N THR A 305 17.75 3.85 -9.56
CA THR A 305 16.32 3.72 -9.26
C THR A 305 15.77 2.37 -9.73
N LEU A 306 16.12 1.94 -10.95
CA LEU A 306 15.71 0.64 -11.48
C LEU A 306 16.28 -0.51 -10.65
N THR A 307 17.56 -0.41 -10.26
CA THR A 307 18.23 -1.41 -9.41
C THR A 307 17.57 -1.51 -8.04
N LEU A 308 17.32 -0.39 -7.36
CA LEU A 308 16.65 -0.36 -6.05
C LEU A 308 15.22 -0.91 -6.12
N THR A 309 14.50 -0.61 -7.20
CA THR A 309 13.16 -1.19 -7.45
C THR A 309 13.24 -2.70 -7.62
N PHE A 310 14.24 -3.19 -8.36
CA PHE A 310 14.48 -4.62 -8.55
C PHE A 310 14.87 -5.35 -7.25
N VAL A 311 15.65 -4.70 -6.36
CA VAL A 311 15.96 -5.22 -5.02
C VAL A 311 14.67 -5.43 -4.23
N VAL A 312 13.78 -4.43 -4.15
CA VAL A 312 12.50 -4.56 -3.41
C VAL A 312 11.60 -5.65 -4.02
N PHE A 313 11.57 -5.77 -5.34
CA PHE A 313 10.86 -6.84 -6.03
C PHE A 313 11.35 -8.22 -5.59
N LEU A 314 12.67 -8.44 -5.56
CA LEU A 314 13.25 -9.71 -5.17
C LEU A 314 13.09 -10.05 -3.69
N GLU A 315 12.87 -9.07 -2.82
CA GLU A 315 12.50 -9.34 -1.43
C GLU A 315 11.02 -9.70 -1.25
N SER A 316 10.17 -9.14 -2.11
CA SER A 316 8.72 -9.37 -2.06
C SER A 316 8.31 -10.68 -2.74
N TRP A 317 9.05 -11.11 -3.77
CA TRP A 317 8.76 -12.31 -4.57
C TRP A 317 8.80 -13.64 -3.79
N PRO A 318 9.81 -13.91 -2.93
CA PRO A 318 9.84 -15.11 -2.10
C PRO A 318 8.68 -15.13 -1.10
N GLY A 319 8.36 -13.97 -0.50
CA GLY A 319 7.26 -13.85 0.45
C GLY A 319 5.90 -14.19 -0.17
N GLN A 320 5.66 -13.76 -1.41
CA GLN A 320 4.48 -14.18 -2.18
C GLN A 320 4.44 -15.69 -2.42
N GLN A 321 5.55 -16.27 -2.91
CA GLN A 321 5.60 -17.70 -3.19
C GLN A 321 5.29 -18.53 -1.93
N LEU A 322 5.82 -18.12 -0.78
CA LEU A 322 5.54 -18.83 0.48
C LEU A 322 4.05 -18.78 0.86
N ALA A 323 3.41 -17.62 0.66
CA ALA A 323 1.97 -17.45 0.88
C ALA A 323 1.17 -18.36 -0.07
N ASP A 324 1.45 -18.28 -1.38
CA ASP A 324 0.77 -19.07 -2.43
C ASP A 324 0.90 -20.58 -2.16
N HIS A 325 2.10 -21.04 -1.82
CA HIS A 325 2.34 -22.45 -1.52
C HIS A 325 1.66 -22.91 -0.24
N THR A 326 1.45 -22.02 0.73
CA THR A 326 0.71 -22.33 1.96
C THR A 326 -0.79 -22.38 1.70
N ASP A 327 -1.33 -21.46 0.89
CA ASP A 327 -2.75 -21.44 0.54
C ASP A 327 -3.16 -22.69 -0.26
N ARG A 328 -2.27 -23.15 -1.15
CA ARG A 328 -2.45 -24.40 -1.93
C ARG A 328 -2.49 -25.68 -1.08
N ILE A 329 -2.06 -25.66 0.19
CA ILE A 329 -2.18 -26.83 1.09
C ILE A 329 -3.64 -27.25 1.22
N SER A 330 -4.56 -26.28 1.28
CA SER A 330 -6.01 -26.56 1.36
C SER A 330 -6.54 -27.23 0.08
N GLU A 331 -6.01 -26.84 -1.08
CA GLU A 331 -6.33 -27.43 -2.38
C GLU A 331 -5.84 -28.87 -2.48
N TYR A 332 -4.58 -29.14 -2.10
CA TYR A 332 -4.00 -30.48 -2.07
C TYR A 332 -4.80 -31.43 -1.15
N ALA A 333 -5.18 -30.93 0.03
CA ALA A 333 -6.06 -31.67 0.93
C ALA A 333 -7.44 -31.97 0.31
N GLY A 334 -7.99 -31.04 -0.48
CA GLY A 334 -9.26 -31.23 -1.18
C GLY A 334 -9.20 -32.25 -2.32
N ARG A 335 -8.05 -32.36 -3.00
CA ARG A 335 -7.79 -33.35 -4.08
C ARG A 335 -7.52 -34.75 -3.55
N GLY A 336 -7.03 -34.88 -2.32
CA GLY A 336 -6.83 -36.16 -1.67
C GLY A 336 -8.14 -36.91 -1.41
N LYS A 337 -8.08 -38.24 -1.33
CA LYS A 337 -9.24 -39.11 -1.06
C LYS A 337 -9.64 -39.12 0.43
N TRP A 338 -9.72 -37.96 1.06
CA TRP A 338 -9.99 -37.82 2.50
C TRP A 338 -11.33 -38.44 2.94
N TYR A 339 -12.30 -38.53 2.02
CA TYR A 339 -13.61 -39.16 2.26
C TYR A 339 -13.56 -40.68 2.40
N GLN A 340 -12.43 -41.33 2.08
CA GLN A 340 -12.17 -42.76 2.29
C GLN A 340 -11.43 -43.03 3.61
N THR A 341 -11.17 -42.02 4.45
CA THR A 341 -10.41 -42.17 5.70
C THR A 341 -11.30 -42.34 6.94
N SER A 342 -10.70 -42.80 8.04
CA SER A 342 -11.33 -42.93 9.37
C SER A 342 -11.82 -41.59 9.94
N LEU A 343 -12.73 -41.64 10.91
CA LEU A 343 -13.28 -40.44 11.54
C LEU A 343 -12.20 -39.60 12.26
N SER A 344 -11.19 -40.27 12.82
CA SER A 344 -10.04 -39.65 13.47
C SER A 344 -9.25 -38.79 12.48
N THR A 345 -8.91 -39.37 11.32
CA THR A 345 -8.18 -38.71 10.23
C THR A 345 -8.91 -37.47 9.71
N ARG A 346 -10.23 -37.55 9.52
CA ARG A 346 -11.04 -36.39 9.08
C ARG A 346 -11.06 -35.27 10.09
N THR A 347 -11.10 -35.60 11.38
CA THR A 347 -11.09 -34.61 12.47
C THR A 347 -9.75 -33.88 12.50
N ASP A 348 -8.64 -34.62 12.40
CA ASP A 348 -7.30 -34.05 12.32
C ASP A 348 -7.11 -33.16 11.08
N LEU A 349 -7.62 -33.61 9.92
CA LEU A 349 -7.55 -32.85 8.67
C LEU A 349 -8.33 -31.54 8.78
N LYS A 350 -9.51 -31.57 9.40
CA LYS A 350 -10.30 -30.36 9.66
C LYS A 350 -9.54 -29.35 10.52
N ILE A 351 -8.86 -29.80 11.59
CA ILE A 351 -8.06 -28.92 12.44
C ILE A 351 -6.90 -28.30 11.65
N MET A 352 -6.20 -29.11 10.85
CA MET A 352 -5.12 -28.63 9.99
C MET A 352 -5.61 -27.59 8.97
N LEU A 353 -6.76 -27.82 8.33
CA LEU A 353 -7.37 -26.89 7.38
C LEU A 353 -7.80 -25.57 8.03
N ILE A 354 -8.36 -25.61 9.24
CA ILE A 354 -8.67 -24.39 10.01
C ILE A 354 -7.38 -23.58 10.26
N ARG A 355 -6.25 -24.24 10.53
CA ARG A 355 -4.96 -23.56 10.68
C ARG A 355 -4.45 -22.96 9.36
N CYS A 356 -4.71 -23.62 8.23
CA CYS A 356 -4.34 -23.17 6.89
C CYS A 356 -5.12 -21.92 6.44
N LEU A 357 -6.27 -21.60 7.05
CA LEU A 357 -7.01 -20.34 6.79
C LEU A 357 -6.18 -19.08 7.10
N LYS A 358 -5.08 -19.22 7.85
CA LYS A 358 -4.11 -18.14 8.08
C LYS A 358 -2.79 -18.51 7.36
N PRO A 359 -2.55 -17.97 6.15
CA PRO A 359 -1.32 -18.26 5.41
C PRO A 359 -0.08 -17.87 6.21
N ILE A 360 1.00 -18.59 5.95
CA ILE A 360 2.32 -18.26 6.46
C ILE A 360 2.83 -17.09 5.62
N GLN A 361 3.03 -15.94 6.27
CA GLN A 361 3.44 -14.71 5.63
C GLN A 361 4.75 -14.22 6.24
N LEU A 362 5.66 -13.73 5.39
CA LEU A 362 6.82 -12.97 5.83
C LEU A 362 6.40 -11.51 5.99
N THR A 363 6.77 -10.89 7.10
CA THR A 363 6.44 -9.49 7.37
C THR A 363 7.70 -8.66 7.55
N ALA A 364 7.60 -7.37 7.23
CA ALA A 364 8.56 -6.35 7.57
C ALA A 364 7.99 -5.55 8.77
N GLY A 365 8.62 -5.74 9.94
CA GLY A 365 8.26 -5.06 11.18
C GLY A 365 6.86 -5.36 11.70
N LYS A 366 6.23 -6.46 11.25
CA LYS A 366 4.80 -6.79 11.46
C LYS A 366 3.80 -5.74 10.95
N LEU A 367 4.27 -4.70 10.28
CA LEU A 367 3.47 -3.60 9.74
C LEU A 367 3.17 -3.80 8.25
N TYR A 368 4.08 -4.48 7.55
CA TYR A 368 4.00 -4.68 6.10
C TYR A 368 4.16 -6.17 5.78
N VAL A 369 3.28 -6.73 4.96
CA VAL A 369 3.41 -8.12 4.47
C VAL A 369 4.23 -8.10 3.19
N LEU A 370 5.30 -8.89 3.15
CA LEU A 370 6.15 -9.06 1.97
C LEU A 370 5.43 -9.96 0.96
N ASN A 371 4.55 -9.37 0.15
CA ASN A 371 3.82 -10.06 -0.91
C ASN A 371 3.87 -9.23 -2.21
N LEU A 372 3.81 -9.92 -3.35
CA LEU A 372 3.81 -9.30 -4.68
C LEU A 372 2.47 -8.60 -4.95
N GLU A 373 1.41 -9.01 -4.26
CA GLU A 373 0.10 -8.37 -4.29
C GLU A 373 0.18 -6.88 -3.90
N ASN A 374 1.02 -6.47 -2.95
CA ASN A 374 1.23 -5.06 -2.64
C ASN A 374 2.01 -4.29 -3.73
N PHE A 375 2.78 -5.00 -4.57
CA PHE A 375 3.50 -4.42 -5.73
C PHE A 375 2.65 -4.43 -7.01
N SER A 376 1.64 -5.32 -7.11
CA SER A 376 1.05 -5.67 -8.40
C SER A 376 -0.36 -6.26 -8.39
N ARG A 377 -1.17 -6.15 -7.32
CA ARG A 377 -2.53 -6.77 -7.30
C ARG A 377 -3.46 -6.17 -8.36
N SER A 378 -3.41 -6.78 -9.54
CA SER A 378 -4.51 -6.91 -10.47
C SER A 378 -5.09 -8.30 -10.30
N ASP A 379 -6.08 -8.44 -9.43
CA ASP A 379 -6.97 -9.60 -9.52
C ASP A 379 -7.72 -9.46 -10.85
N ASP A 380 -7.53 -10.43 -11.74
CA ASP A 380 -8.41 -10.69 -12.87
C ASP A 380 -9.74 -11.24 -12.32
N VAL A 381 -10.45 -10.38 -11.59
CA VAL A 381 -11.90 -10.43 -11.47
C VAL A 381 -12.42 -10.15 -12.87
N GLU A 382 -13.16 -11.09 -13.44
CA GLU A 382 -13.89 -10.90 -14.70
C GLU A 382 -14.51 -9.51 -14.69
N LEU A 383 -14.17 -8.68 -15.68
CA LEU A 383 -14.68 -7.31 -15.78
C LEU A 383 -16.16 -7.41 -16.08
N VAL A 384 -16.95 -7.32 -15.02
CA VAL A 384 -18.40 -7.24 -15.09
C VAL A 384 -18.75 -5.87 -15.65
N GLU A 385 -19.22 -5.81 -16.89
CA GLU A 385 -19.65 -4.54 -17.49
C GLU A 385 -20.82 -3.95 -16.70
N MET A 386 -20.69 -2.67 -16.36
CA MET A 386 -21.69 -1.93 -15.59
C MET A 386 -22.90 -1.63 -16.46
N ASP A 387 -24.11 -1.84 -15.93
CA ASP A 387 -25.35 -1.57 -16.66
C ASP A 387 -25.47 -0.10 -17.08
N ASP A 388 -26.04 0.17 -18.27
CA ASP A 388 -26.14 1.51 -18.86
C ASP A 388 -26.91 2.50 -17.96
N THR A 389 -27.88 2.01 -17.20
CA THR A 389 -28.70 2.85 -16.33
C THR A 389 -27.95 3.23 -15.07
N GLN A 390 -27.27 2.27 -14.44
CA GLN A 390 -26.38 2.50 -13.29
C GLN A 390 -25.25 3.45 -13.69
N LEU A 391 -24.70 3.26 -14.89
CA LEU A 391 -23.66 4.10 -15.46
C LEU A 391 -24.12 5.55 -15.67
N ARG A 392 -25.39 5.78 -16.00
CA ARG A 392 -25.93 7.14 -16.18
C ARG A 392 -25.87 7.96 -14.90
N TYR A 393 -26.18 7.36 -13.74
CA TYR A 393 -26.12 8.04 -12.43
C TYR A 393 -24.69 8.38 -12.02
N MET A 394 -23.76 7.45 -12.26
CA MET A 394 -22.34 7.62 -11.93
C MET A 394 -21.52 8.33 -13.00
N LYS A 395 -22.13 8.73 -14.13
CA LYS A 395 -21.41 9.27 -15.31
C LYS A 395 -20.49 10.43 -14.98
N PHE A 396 -20.94 11.34 -14.11
CA PHE A 396 -20.15 12.48 -13.65
C PHE A 396 -18.91 12.03 -12.87
N THR A 397 -19.10 11.24 -11.82
CA THR A 397 -18.03 10.70 -10.97
C THR A 397 -17.06 9.82 -11.76
N ARG A 398 -17.58 8.95 -12.64
CA ARG A 398 -16.79 8.10 -13.51
C ARG A 398 -15.84 8.92 -14.40
N ARG A 399 -16.33 10.02 -15.01
CA ARG A 399 -15.47 10.89 -15.83
C ARG A 399 -14.34 11.49 -15.02
N LEU A 400 -14.61 12.03 -13.84
CA LEU A 400 -13.58 12.60 -12.96
C LEU A 400 -12.55 11.53 -12.57
N MET A 401 -13.00 10.34 -12.17
CA MET A 401 -12.12 9.24 -11.78
C MET A 401 -11.28 8.71 -12.94
N HIS A 402 -11.79 8.71 -14.18
CA HIS A 402 -11.00 8.37 -15.36
C HIS A 402 -9.94 9.42 -15.67
N ILE A 403 -10.26 10.71 -15.56
CA ILE A 403 -9.31 11.82 -15.76
C ILE A 403 -8.15 11.71 -14.75
N VAL A 404 -8.48 11.36 -13.51
CA VAL A 404 -7.51 11.19 -12.41
C VAL A 404 -6.76 9.85 -12.52
N GLY A 405 -7.20 8.93 -13.38
CA GLY A 405 -6.58 7.62 -13.58
C GLY A 405 -6.85 6.63 -12.45
N GLN A 406 -7.90 6.85 -11.65
CA GLN A 406 -8.21 6.04 -10.47
C GLN A 406 -9.54 5.28 -10.60
N TRP A 407 -10.16 5.24 -11.78
CA TRP A 407 -11.38 4.46 -11.94
C TRP A 407 -11.10 2.96 -11.74
N PRO A 408 -11.87 2.23 -10.89
CA PRO A 408 -11.48 0.85 -10.52
C PRO A 408 -11.51 -0.16 -11.67
N HIS A 409 -12.28 0.09 -12.74
CA HIS A 409 -12.33 -0.75 -13.96
C HIS A 409 -11.50 -0.19 -15.12
N GLN A 410 -10.65 0.81 -14.89
CA GLN A 410 -9.80 1.37 -15.94
C GLN A 410 -8.78 0.33 -16.42
N THR A 411 -8.46 0.34 -17.73
CA THR A 411 -7.52 -0.64 -18.28
C THR A 411 -6.13 -0.48 -17.63
N LYS A 412 -5.39 -1.58 -17.47
CA LYS A 412 -4.09 -1.57 -16.78
C LYS A 412 -3.13 -0.55 -17.42
N MET A 413 -3.11 -0.46 -18.75
CA MET A 413 -2.27 0.48 -19.49
C MET A 413 -2.71 1.94 -19.33
N GLU A 414 -4.00 2.25 -19.44
CA GLU A 414 -4.50 3.62 -19.22
C GLU A 414 -4.28 4.06 -17.77
N LYS A 415 -4.48 3.16 -16.81
CA LYS A 415 -4.26 3.45 -15.39
C LYS A 415 -2.79 3.79 -15.14
N ILE A 416 -1.86 3.00 -15.69
CA ILE A 416 -0.42 3.26 -15.58
C ILE A 416 -0.06 4.57 -16.27
N LEU A 417 -0.51 4.80 -17.51
CA LEU A 417 -0.20 6.01 -18.27
C LEU A 417 -0.73 7.28 -17.59
N VAL A 418 -2.00 7.28 -17.18
CA VAL A 418 -2.60 8.44 -16.50
C VAL A 418 -1.99 8.63 -15.11
N SER A 419 -1.71 7.54 -14.37
CA SER A 419 -1.03 7.65 -13.06
C SER A 419 0.40 8.17 -13.19
N LEU A 420 1.16 7.76 -14.21
CA LEU A 420 2.53 8.23 -14.47
C LEU A 420 2.58 9.72 -14.83
N VAL A 421 1.50 10.29 -15.36
CA VAL A 421 1.44 11.72 -15.70
C VAL A 421 0.82 12.53 -14.56
N TYR A 422 -0.30 12.07 -14.01
CA TYR A 422 -1.11 12.82 -13.05
C TYR A 422 -0.51 12.84 -11.63
N LEU A 423 0.03 11.71 -11.13
CA LEU A 423 0.63 11.68 -9.78
C LEU A 423 1.86 12.56 -9.67
N PRO A 424 2.86 12.51 -10.58
CA PRO A 424 4.00 13.40 -10.51
C PRO A 424 3.60 14.87 -10.64
N PHE A 425 2.62 15.18 -11.47
CA PHE A 425 2.11 16.55 -11.62
C PHE A 425 1.49 17.09 -10.33
N VAL A 426 0.66 16.27 -9.66
CA VAL A 426 0.06 16.59 -8.36
C VAL A 426 1.11 16.69 -7.23
N LEU A 427 2.05 15.76 -7.18
CA LEU A 427 3.13 15.76 -6.18
C LEU A 427 4.07 16.95 -6.38
N LEU A 428 4.39 17.28 -7.63
CA LEU A 428 5.19 18.45 -7.98
C LEU A 428 4.51 19.72 -7.45
N GLN A 429 3.22 19.90 -7.70
CA GLN A 429 2.51 21.08 -7.20
C GLN A 429 2.48 21.16 -5.66
N ALA A 430 2.29 20.03 -4.97
CA ALA A 430 2.33 20.00 -3.50
C ALA A 430 3.73 20.36 -2.96
N VAL A 431 4.80 19.87 -3.60
CA VAL A 431 6.19 20.19 -3.25
C VAL A 431 6.49 21.68 -3.50
N LEU A 432 6.04 22.24 -4.62
CA LEU A 432 6.24 23.65 -4.95
C LEU A 432 5.53 24.59 -3.96
N GLN A 433 4.33 24.22 -3.51
CA GLN A 433 3.61 24.96 -2.46
C GLN A 433 4.33 24.85 -1.10
N GLY A 434 4.82 23.66 -0.73
CA GLY A 434 5.61 23.47 0.49
C GLY A 434 6.94 24.25 0.45
N GLY A 435 7.63 24.22 -0.68
CA GLY A 435 8.85 25.00 -0.92
C GLY A 435 8.60 26.51 -0.83
N GLY A 436 7.52 27.00 -1.44
CA GLY A 436 7.08 28.40 -1.33
C GLY A 436 6.78 28.82 0.10
N MET A 437 6.11 27.96 0.88
CA MET A 437 5.84 28.23 2.29
C MET A 437 7.14 28.31 3.12
N ILE A 438 8.08 27.40 2.91
CA ILE A 438 9.36 27.39 3.64
C ILE A 438 10.23 28.60 3.25
N ALA A 439 10.27 28.94 1.96
CA ALA A 439 10.99 30.11 1.47
C ALA A 439 10.41 31.41 2.06
N ALA A 440 9.08 31.54 2.04
CA ALA A 440 8.38 32.67 2.62
C ALA A 440 8.57 32.76 4.14
N TRP A 441 8.65 31.64 4.86
CA TRP A 441 8.80 31.64 6.32
C TRP A 441 10.02 32.42 6.83
N ASN A 442 11.11 32.43 6.05
CA ASN A 442 12.33 33.13 6.41
C ASN A 442 12.33 34.62 6.01
N TYR A 443 11.41 35.04 5.13
CA TYR A 443 11.40 36.38 4.54
C TYR A 443 10.18 37.21 4.98
N ASP A 444 8.98 36.63 4.90
CA ASP A 444 7.71 37.26 5.23
C ASP A 444 6.73 36.25 5.83
N SER A 445 6.43 36.43 7.12
CA SER A 445 5.53 35.57 7.87
C SER A 445 4.08 35.61 7.38
N ASP A 446 3.64 36.73 6.79
CA ASP A 446 2.27 36.89 6.32
C ASP A 446 2.06 36.05 5.04
N ILE A 447 3.01 36.12 4.09
CA ILE A 447 3.01 35.28 2.88
C ILE A 447 3.11 33.80 3.22
N ALA A 448 3.93 33.44 4.22
CA ALA A 448 4.04 32.06 4.69
C ALA A 448 2.70 31.55 5.26
N LEU A 449 1.97 32.41 5.99
CA LEU A 449 0.64 32.10 6.51
C LEU A 449 -0.35 31.89 5.36
N GLU A 450 -0.35 32.74 4.34
CA GLU A 450 -1.25 32.65 3.18
C GLU A 450 -1.13 31.30 2.45
N ASN A 451 0.08 30.73 2.36
CA ASN A 451 0.33 29.45 1.69
C ASN A 451 0.07 28.21 2.57
N PHE A 452 -0.08 28.39 3.87
CA PHE A 452 -0.25 27.28 4.81
C PHE A 452 -1.53 26.47 4.54
N ALA A 453 -2.67 27.14 4.37
CA ALA A 453 -3.95 26.46 4.13
C ALA A 453 -4.02 25.75 2.76
N PRO A 454 -3.59 26.36 1.64
CA PRO A 454 -3.44 25.65 0.37
C PRO A 454 -2.53 24.41 0.45
N PHE A 455 -1.39 24.51 1.14
CA PHE A 455 -0.48 23.38 1.33
C PHE A 455 -1.14 22.22 2.09
N LEU A 456 -1.86 22.51 3.18
CA LEU A 456 -2.58 21.49 3.94
C LEU A 456 -3.67 20.81 3.11
N VAL A 457 -4.39 21.56 2.26
CA VAL A 457 -5.38 20.97 1.33
C VAL A 457 -4.71 20.07 0.30
N SER A 458 -3.57 20.48 -0.27
CA SER A 458 -2.79 19.63 -1.17
C SER A 458 -2.34 18.33 -0.48
N LEU A 459 -1.89 18.42 0.78
CA LEU A 459 -1.55 17.25 1.59
C LEU A 459 -2.76 16.33 1.80
N MET A 460 -3.95 16.88 2.10
CA MET A 460 -5.18 16.09 2.24
C MET A 460 -5.51 15.33 0.95
N ILE A 461 -5.36 15.97 -0.22
CA ILE A 461 -5.66 15.33 -1.51
C ILE A 461 -4.64 14.25 -1.84
N VAL A 462 -3.35 14.50 -1.59
CA VAL A 462 -2.30 13.47 -1.73
C VAL A 462 -2.62 12.26 -0.85
N VAL A 463 -3.01 12.47 0.41
CA VAL A 463 -3.42 11.39 1.32
C VAL A 463 -4.63 10.61 0.78
N LYS A 464 -5.62 11.28 0.18
CA LYS A 464 -6.78 10.61 -0.46
C LYS A 464 -6.36 9.77 -1.67
N ILE A 465 -5.55 10.33 -2.57
CA ILE A 465 -5.07 9.64 -3.77
C ILE A 465 -4.25 8.40 -3.37
N VAL A 466 -3.30 8.59 -2.46
CA VAL A 466 -2.46 7.52 -1.92
C VAL A 466 -3.30 6.43 -1.26
N ASN A 467 -4.30 6.80 -0.46
CA ASN A 467 -5.24 5.84 0.15
C ASN A 467 -6.01 5.04 -0.91
N PHE A 468 -6.49 5.71 -1.97
CA PHE A 468 -7.23 5.06 -3.05
C PHE A 468 -6.34 4.09 -3.85
N ILE A 469 -5.07 4.42 -4.04
CA ILE A 469 -4.08 3.55 -4.69
C ILE A 469 -3.81 2.31 -3.83
N PHE A 470 -3.45 2.50 -2.55
CA PHE A 470 -3.13 1.39 -1.64
C PHE A 470 -4.34 0.48 -1.38
N ASN A 471 -5.55 1.04 -1.30
CA ASN A 471 -6.78 0.27 -1.11
C ASN A 471 -7.51 -0.03 -2.43
N SER A 472 -6.85 0.10 -3.59
CA SER A 472 -7.49 -0.02 -4.89
C SER A 472 -8.20 -1.36 -5.12
N ALA A 473 -7.66 -2.46 -4.58
CA ALA A 473 -8.31 -3.77 -4.59
C ALA A 473 -9.65 -3.77 -3.82
N LYS A 474 -9.69 -3.14 -2.64
CA LYS A 474 -10.92 -2.98 -1.85
C LYS A 474 -11.93 -2.07 -2.58
N MET A 475 -11.46 -0.97 -3.18
CA MET A 475 -12.31 -0.07 -3.97
C MET A 475 -12.90 -0.79 -5.19
N LYS A 476 -12.11 -1.60 -5.90
CA LYS A 476 -12.58 -2.44 -7.00
C LYS A 476 -13.62 -3.45 -6.51
N LYS A 477 -13.35 -4.15 -5.41
CA LYS A 477 -14.30 -5.09 -4.79
C LYS A 477 -15.64 -4.42 -4.46
N LEU A 478 -15.62 -3.23 -3.84
CA LEU A 478 -16.84 -2.47 -3.53
C LEU A 478 -17.64 -2.12 -4.79
N LEU A 479 -16.97 -1.73 -5.88
CA LEU A 479 -17.62 -1.40 -7.14
C LEU A 479 -18.20 -2.65 -7.83
N VAL A 480 -17.49 -3.78 -7.83
CA VAL A 480 -17.99 -5.04 -8.41
C VAL A 480 -19.20 -5.56 -7.64
N THR A 481 -19.12 -5.61 -6.30
CA THR A 481 -20.27 -6.03 -5.48
C THR A 481 -21.49 -5.14 -5.72
N MET A 482 -21.27 -3.83 -5.90
CA MET A 482 -22.33 -2.88 -6.24
C MET A 482 -22.96 -3.14 -7.62
N GLN A 483 -22.20 -3.65 -8.59
CA GLN A 483 -22.72 -4.07 -9.91
C GLN A 483 -23.52 -5.38 -9.82
N ASP A 484 -23.02 -6.34 -9.04
CA ASP A 484 -23.69 -7.63 -8.83
C ASP A 484 -25.04 -7.43 -8.14
N ASP A 485 -25.07 -6.61 -7.09
CA ASP A 485 -26.29 -6.24 -6.37
C ASP A 485 -27.32 -5.57 -7.30
N TRP A 486 -26.86 -4.66 -8.17
CA TRP A 486 -27.72 -4.00 -9.16
C TRP A 486 -28.37 -5.01 -10.11
N ARG A 487 -27.58 -5.96 -10.64
CA ARG A 487 -28.07 -7.02 -11.54
C ARG A 487 -29.05 -7.96 -10.84
N MET A 488 -28.82 -8.26 -9.57
CA MET A 488 -29.76 -9.05 -8.77
C MET A 488 -31.07 -8.30 -8.55
N ALA A 489 -31.01 -6.99 -8.24
CA ALA A 489 -32.17 -6.14 -8.03
C ALA A 489 -32.99 -5.93 -9.31
N MET A 490 -32.37 -5.88 -10.50
CA MET A 490 -33.08 -5.77 -11.79
C MET A 490 -34.09 -6.89 -12.05
N LYS A 491 -33.95 -8.05 -11.38
CA LYS A 491 -34.91 -9.15 -11.48
C LYS A 491 -36.24 -8.86 -10.77
N LYS A 492 -36.33 -7.75 -10.01
CA LYS A 492 -37.48 -7.36 -9.19
C LYS A 492 -37.74 -5.86 -9.30
N ASP A 493 -38.86 -5.50 -9.93
CA ASP A 493 -39.22 -4.11 -10.23
C ASP A 493 -39.26 -3.17 -9.00
N GLU A 494 -39.59 -3.69 -7.82
CA GLU A 494 -39.64 -2.90 -6.59
C GLU A 494 -38.25 -2.62 -6.03
N GLU A 495 -37.35 -3.62 -6.02
CA GLU A 495 -35.99 -3.47 -5.48
C GLU A 495 -35.14 -2.54 -6.34
N ILE A 496 -35.29 -2.60 -7.67
CA ILE A 496 -34.58 -1.70 -8.59
C ILE A 496 -35.05 -0.25 -8.47
N ARG A 497 -36.34 0.01 -8.19
CA ARG A 497 -36.87 1.36 -7.93
C ARG A 497 -36.23 1.97 -6.69
N ILE A 498 -36.10 1.20 -5.61
CA ILE A 498 -35.40 1.65 -4.40
C ILE A 498 -33.97 2.07 -4.73
N LEU A 499 -33.21 1.24 -5.46
CA LEU A 499 -31.84 1.60 -5.85
C LEU A 499 -31.78 2.85 -6.74
N HIS A 500 -32.74 3.07 -7.64
CA HIS A 500 -32.80 4.32 -8.42
C HIS A 500 -32.88 5.56 -7.53
N ASP A 501 -33.71 5.54 -6.49
CA ASP A 501 -33.88 6.67 -5.59
C ASP A 501 -32.57 6.99 -4.86
N TYR A 502 -31.88 5.98 -4.30
CA TYR A 502 -30.60 6.17 -3.62
C TYR A 502 -29.47 6.64 -4.55
N TYR A 503 -29.42 6.12 -5.78
CA TYR A 503 -28.43 6.59 -6.77
C TYR A 503 -28.72 8.01 -7.22
N SER A 504 -29.98 8.41 -7.32
CA SER A 504 -30.37 9.79 -7.62
C SER A 504 -29.91 10.76 -6.52
N ILE A 505 -30.06 10.37 -5.25
CA ILE A 505 -29.55 11.11 -4.08
C ILE A 505 -28.04 11.20 -4.14
N GLY A 506 -27.34 10.08 -4.42
CA GLY A 506 -25.89 10.06 -4.59
C GLY A 506 -25.39 11.00 -5.70
N THR A 507 -26.10 11.06 -6.83
CA THR A 507 -25.81 11.99 -7.92
C THR A 507 -26.04 13.45 -7.50
N LEU A 508 -27.13 13.74 -6.78
CA LEU A 508 -27.43 15.09 -6.30
C LEU A 508 -26.36 15.56 -5.32
N LEU A 509 -26.01 14.74 -4.32
CA LEU A 509 -24.96 15.02 -3.34
C LEU A 509 -23.62 15.27 -4.04
N SER A 510 -23.21 14.37 -4.94
CA SER A 510 -21.92 14.48 -5.66
C SER A 510 -21.83 15.76 -6.51
N LYS A 511 -22.90 16.12 -7.23
CA LYS A 511 -22.95 17.36 -8.03
C LYS A 511 -22.97 18.61 -7.15
N GLY A 512 -23.77 18.61 -6.07
CA GLY A 512 -23.81 19.72 -5.12
C GLY A 512 -22.45 19.98 -4.47
N TYR A 513 -21.75 18.90 -4.08
CA TYR A 513 -20.39 18.99 -3.55
C TYR A 513 -19.40 19.52 -4.57
N ALA A 514 -19.47 19.07 -5.82
CA ALA A 514 -18.65 19.62 -6.90
C ALA A 514 -18.86 21.14 -7.06
N VAL A 515 -20.11 21.62 -7.06
CA VAL A 515 -20.40 23.06 -7.12
C VAL A 515 -19.78 23.79 -5.93
N CYS A 516 -19.83 23.22 -4.72
CA CYS A 516 -19.21 23.83 -3.55
C CYS A 516 -17.68 23.94 -3.67
N VAL A 517 -17.01 22.85 -4.06
CA VAL A 517 -15.54 22.82 -4.18
C VAL A 517 -15.07 23.74 -5.31
N TYR A 518 -15.59 23.58 -6.53
CA TYR A 518 -15.21 24.43 -7.66
C TYR A 518 -15.64 25.90 -7.44
N GLY A 519 -16.77 26.14 -6.77
CA GLY A 519 -17.23 27.48 -6.43
C GLY A 519 -16.27 28.21 -5.50
N SER A 520 -15.77 27.52 -4.46
CA SER A 520 -14.78 28.07 -3.52
C SER A 520 -13.40 28.31 -4.12
N MET A 521 -13.09 27.66 -5.25
CA MET A 521 -11.85 27.85 -6.00
C MET A 521 -11.89 29.10 -6.88
N MET A 522 -13.07 29.51 -7.34
CA MET A 522 -13.21 30.65 -8.27
C MET A 522 -12.57 31.96 -7.77
N PRO A 523 -12.71 32.36 -6.49
CA PRO A 523 -12.03 33.55 -5.97
C PRO A 523 -10.52 33.49 -6.13
N PHE A 524 -9.89 32.33 -5.90
CA PHE A 524 -8.45 32.15 -6.07
C PHE A 524 -8.03 32.21 -7.54
N LEU A 525 -8.81 31.58 -8.42
CA LEU A 525 -8.56 31.61 -9.87
C LEU A 525 -8.73 33.01 -10.47
N MET A 526 -9.56 33.87 -9.87
CA MET A 526 -9.79 35.23 -10.37
C MET A 526 -8.66 36.20 -10.03
N VAL A 527 -7.83 35.93 -9.02
CA VAL A 527 -6.76 36.86 -8.58
C VAL A 527 -5.81 37.23 -9.72
N PRO A 528 -5.15 36.29 -10.43
CA PRO A 528 -4.23 36.68 -11.51
C PRO A 528 -4.94 37.38 -12.67
N VAL A 529 -6.20 37.00 -12.96
CA VAL A 529 -6.99 37.58 -14.06
C VAL A 529 -7.35 39.03 -13.75
N MET A 530 -7.83 39.32 -12.54
CA MET A 530 -8.21 40.66 -12.11
C MET A 530 -6.99 41.59 -12.12
N THR A 531 -5.87 41.15 -11.53
CA THR A 531 -4.63 41.96 -11.46
C THR A 531 -4.02 42.21 -12.85
N LEU A 532 -4.08 41.24 -13.77
CA LEU A 532 -3.58 41.44 -15.14
C LEU A 532 -4.51 42.36 -15.95
N SER A 533 -5.83 42.25 -15.75
CA SER A 533 -6.82 43.06 -16.45
C SER A 533 -6.80 44.54 -16.01
N SER A 534 -6.66 44.82 -14.71
CA SER A 534 -6.57 46.18 -14.18
C SER A 534 -5.32 46.90 -14.70
N ARG A 535 -4.22 46.15 -14.88
CA ARG A 535 -2.98 46.64 -15.50
C ARG A 535 -3.16 46.96 -16.98
N PHE A 536 -3.82 46.09 -17.75
CA PHE A 536 -4.10 46.33 -19.17
C PHE A 536 -5.00 47.55 -19.39
N LEU A 537 -5.97 47.77 -18.49
CA LEU A 537 -6.90 48.90 -18.53
C LEU A 537 -6.31 50.21 -17.96
N GLY A 538 -5.08 50.19 -17.44
CA GLY A 538 -4.41 51.38 -16.88
C GLY A 538 -5.05 51.89 -15.58
N LEU A 539 -5.79 51.03 -14.88
CA LEU A 539 -6.49 51.36 -13.62
C LEU A 539 -5.65 51.06 -12.37
N ALA A 540 -4.53 50.35 -12.52
CA ALA A 540 -3.62 50.04 -11.44
C ALA A 540 -2.74 51.27 -11.08
N GLY A 541 -2.69 51.63 -9.81
CA GLY A 541 -1.70 52.59 -9.30
C GLY A 541 -0.27 52.08 -9.44
N ASN A 542 0.73 52.93 -9.16
CA ASN A 542 2.18 52.66 -9.22
C ASN A 542 2.68 51.58 -8.22
N GLU A 543 1.91 50.53 -7.93
CA GLU A 543 2.31 49.45 -7.03
C GLU A 543 3.03 48.31 -7.76
N THR A 544 3.96 47.70 -7.03
CA THR A 544 5.14 46.96 -7.48
C THR A 544 5.01 45.42 -7.44
N GLU A 545 3.81 44.84 -7.45
CA GLU A 545 3.70 43.38 -7.60
C GLU A 545 3.86 43.00 -9.08
N GLN A 546 5.06 42.53 -9.45
CA GLN A 546 5.38 42.27 -10.85
C GLN A 546 4.68 41.02 -11.44
N TYR A 547 4.29 40.02 -10.62
CA TYR A 547 3.82 38.69 -11.07
C TYR A 547 2.79 38.01 -10.13
N PRO A 548 1.46 38.28 -10.27
CA PRO A 548 0.44 37.71 -9.38
C PRO A 548 0.21 36.21 -9.65
N LEU A 549 0.12 35.40 -8.59
CA LEU A 549 -0.15 33.96 -8.65
C LEU A 549 -1.46 33.60 -7.93
N ILE A 550 -2.00 32.40 -8.20
CA ILE A 550 -3.17 31.84 -7.50
C ILE A 550 -2.87 31.64 -6.00
N PHE A 551 -1.63 31.23 -5.70
CA PHE A 551 -1.01 31.14 -4.39
C PHE A 551 0.50 31.27 -4.58
N HIS A 552 1.20 31.79 -3.57
CA HIS A 552 2.66 31.96 -3.63
C HIS A 552 3.33 30.57 -3.63
N ALA A 553 4.09 30.27 -4.68
CA ALA A 553 4.80 29.01 -4.84
C ALA A 553 6.18 29.26 -5.45
N GLU A 554 7.19 28.58 -4.93
CA GLU A 554 8.58 28.76 -5.36
C GLU A 554 8.84 27.83 -6.55
N TYR A 555 8.87 28.37 -7.76
CA TYR A 555 9.11 27.59 -8.99
C TYR A 555 10.60 27.46 -9.34
N PHE A 556 11.51 28.02 -8.53
CA PHE A 556 12.98 28.00 -8.73
C PHE A 556 13.44 28.46 -10.13
N VAL A 557 12.58 29.22 -10.81
CA VAL A 557 12.74 29.69 -12.19
C VAL A 557 12.42 31.17 -12.21
N SER A 558 13.17 31.95 -12.99
CA SER A 558 12.94 33.40 -13.12
C SER A 558 11.50 33.70 -13.57
N MET A 559 10.74 34.34 -12.67
CA MET A 559 9.37 34.75 -12.94
C MET A 559 9.30 35.74 -14.11
N GLU A 560 10.33 36.53 -14.33
CA GLU A 560 10.39 37.47 -15.46
C GLU A 560 10.32 36.78 -16.83
N LYS A 561 10.86 35.56 -16.95
CA LYS A 561 10.95 34.85 -18.23
C LYS A 561 9.87 33.80 -18.42
N TYR A 562 9.42 33.13 -17.35
CA TYR A 562 8.56 31.94 -17.45
C TYR A 562 7.19 32.06 -16.77
N TYR A 563 6.80 33.27 -16.33
CA TYR A 563 5.53 33.53 -15.62
C TYR A 563 4.30 32.84 -16.23
N TYR A 564 4.08 32.95 -17.54
CA TYR A 564 2.90 32.38 -18.18
C TYR A 564 2.86 30.85 -18.13
N PHE A 565 4.01 30.17 -18.22
CA PHE A 565 4.08 28.71 -18.09
C PHE A 565 3.79 28.26 -16.66
N VAL A 566 4.34 28.98 -15.68
CA VAL A 566 4.08 28.78 -14.25
C VAL A 566 2.60 28.97 -13.92
N LEU A 567 2.00 30.02 -14.46
CA LEU A 567 0.59 30.32 -14.29
C LEU A 567 -0.29 29.20 -14.87
N ILE A 568 -0.01 28.77 -16.11
CA ILE A 568 -0.71 27.64 -16.76
C ILE A 568 -0.61 26.36 -15.93
N HIS A 569 0.60 26.01 -15.47
CA HIS A 569 0.82 24.85 -14.60
C HIS A 569 -0.05 24.95 -13.33
N SER A 570 -0.06 26.11 -12.67
CA SER A 570 -0.84 26.34 -11.45
C SER A 570 -2.35 26.20 -11.67
N TYR A 571 -2.90 26.71 -12.79
CA TYR A 571 -4.32 26.54 -13.13
C TYR A 571 -4.68 25.07 -13.35
N PHE A 572 -3.95 24.37 -14.22
CA PHE A 572 -4.23 22.96 -14.52
C PHE A 572 -4.06 22.06 -13.30
N GLY A 573 -3.03 22.35 -12.50
CA GLY A 573 -2.77 21.72 -11.22
C GLY A 573 -3.93 21.81 -10.25
N THR A 574 -4.40 23.04 -10.01
CA THR A 574 -5.52 23.32 -9.09
C THR A 574 -6.82 22.65 -9.52
N ILE A 575 -7.14 22.72 -10.82
CA ILE A 575 -8.33 22.05 -11.39
C ILE A 575 -8.18 20.53 -11.26
N GLY A 576 -6.98 20.00 -11.50
CA GLY A 576 -6.63 18.60 -11.31
C GLY A 576 -6.88 18.13 -9.88
N PHE A 577 -6.39 18.88 -8.89
CA PHE A 577 -6.61 18.60 -7.46
C PHE A 577 -8.08 18.52 -7.09
N CYS A 578 -8.88 19.50 -7.55
CA CYS A 578 -10.33 19.51 -7.33
C CYS A 578 -11.00 18.29 -7.96
N ALA A 579 -10.60 17.91 -9.18
CA ALA A 579 -11.15 16.73 -9.85
C ALA A 579 -10.87 15.43 -9.07
N ALA A 580 -9.68 15.29 -8.48
CA ALA A 580 -9.37 14.15 -7.61
C ALA A 580 -10.23 14.12 -6.35
N VAL A 581 -10.32 15.23 -5.61
CA VAL A 581 -11.09 15.26 -4.36
C VAL A 581 -12.57 14.99 -4.61
N VAL A 582 -13.16 15.68 -5.60
CA VAL A 582 -14.57 15.50 -5.97
C VAL A 582 -14.83 14.08 -6.46
N GLY A 583 -13.94 13.52 -7.27
CA GLY A 583 -14.06 12.15 -7.77
C GLY A 583 -14.04 11.11 -6.65
N ILE A 584 -13.04 11.17 -5.76
CA ILE A 584 -12.83 10.21 -4.68
C ILE A 584 -13.98 10.27 -3.67
N ASP A 585 -14.36 11.47 -3.23
CA ASP A 585 -15.42 11.63 -2.22
C ASP A 585 -16.78 11.26 -2.79
N SER A 586 -17.03 11.57 -4.07
CA SER A 586 -18.27 11.13 -4.74
C SER A 586 -18.34 9.59 -4.82
N MET A 587 -17.23 8.90 -5.08
CA MET A 587 -17.20 7.43 -5.05
C MET A 587 -17.56 6.89 -3.67
N PHE A 588 -17.02 7.49 -2.61
CA PHE A 588 -17.39 7.13 -1.24
C PHE A 588 -18.90 7.30 -0.99
N VAL A 589 -19.49 8.42 -1.42
CA VAL A 589 -20.94 8.63 -1.32
C VAL A 589 -21.71 7.54 -2.06
N PHE A 590 -21.33 7.18 -3.28
CA PHE A 590 -22.02 6.11 -4.01
C PHE A 590 -21.95 4.75 -3.30
N TYR A 591 -20.80 4.38 -2.73
CA TYR A 591 -20.69 3.15 -1.94
C TYR A 591 -21.63 3.17 -0.73
N VAL A 592 -21.71 4.31 -0.04
CA VAL A 592 -22.59 4.45 1.14
C VAL A 592 -24.08 4.49 0.76
N GLN A 593 -24.45 5.21 -0.31
CA GLN A 593 -25.84 5.24 -0.79
C GLN A 593 -26.30 3.88 -1.29
N HIS A 594 -25.42 3.13 -1.98
CA HIS A 594 -25.71 1.77 -2.41
C HIS A 594 -26.08 0.89 -1.23
N ILE A 595 -25.24 0.86 -0.19
CA ILE A 595 -25.51 0.02 0.97
C ILE A 595 -26.75 0.47 1.76
N CYS A 596 -27.03 1.77 1.83
CA CYS A 596 -28.29 2.28 2.40
C CYS A 596 -29.51 1.77 1.63
N GLY A 597 -29.44 1.76 0.28
CA GLY A 597 -30.46 1.16 -0.57
C GLY A 597 -30.65 -0.34 -0.35
N ILE A 598 -29.55 -1.08 -0.19
CA ILE A 598 -29.61 -2.53 0.12
C ILE A 598 -30.20 -2.78 1.51
N ILE A 599 -29.94 -1.93 2.51
CA ILE A 599 -30.60 -2.00 3.83
C ILE A 599 -32.11 -1.76 3.71
N THR A 600 -32.54 -0.80 2.89
CA THR A 600 -33.96 -0.56 2.63
C THR A 600 -34.62 -1.73 1.88
N ILE A 601 -33.92 -2.37 0.93
CA ILE A 601 -34.37 -3.61 0.30
C ILE A 601 -34.50 -4.74 1.34
N LEU A 602 -33.52 -4.88 2.23
CA LEU A 602 -33.60 -5.83 3.35
C LEU A 602 -34.83 -5.54 4.20
N GLY A 603 -35.08 -4.28 4.54
CA GLY A 603 -36.26 -3.86 5.29
C GLY A 603 -37.57 -4.29 4.63
N ASN A 604 -37.72 -3.99 3.34
CA ASN A 604 -38.90 -4.40 2.56
C ASN A 604 -39.07 -5.92 2.51
N ARG A 605 -37.97 -6.68 2.37
CA ARG A 605 -38.00 -8.15 2.42
C ARG A 605 -38.42 -8.66 3.80
N LEU A 606 -37.95 -8.02 4.87
CA LEU A 606 -38.25 -8.39 6.26
C LEU A 606 -39.72 -8.16 6.62
N GLU A 607 -40.29 -7.03 6.24
CA GLU A 607 -41.70 -6.73 6.46
C GLU A 607 -42.61 -7.71 5.68
N ASN A 608 -42.18 -8.12 4.48
CA ASN A 608 -42.91 -9.03 3.60
C ASN A 608 -42.53 -10.53 3.73
N VAL A 609 -41.74 -10.94 4.74
CA VAL A 609 -41.40 -12.37 4.96
C VAL A 609 -42.67 -13.22 5.11
N ILE A 610 -43.74 -12.61 5.63
CA ILE A 610 -45.05 -13.22 5.79
C ILE A 610 -46.04 -12.34 5.05
N LYS A 611 -46.69 -12.87 4.01
CA LYS A 611 -47.72 -12.14 3.28
C LYS A 611 -48.99 -12.06 4.12
N ASP A 612 -49.60 -10.88 4.18
CA ASP A 612 -50.91 -10.70 4.78
C ASP A 612 -51.94 -11.56 4.03
N GLY A 613 -52.48 -12.59 4.71
CA GLY A 613 -53.53 -13.45 4.17
C GLY A 613 -53.42 -14.94 4.50
N ASP A 614 -52.25 -15.42 4.94
CA ASP A 614 -52.06 -16.84 5.25
C ASP A 614 -52.52 -17.17 6.68
N MET A 615 -53.81 -17.49 6.85
CA MET A 615 -54.40 -17.78 8.17
C MET A 615 -54.09 -19.19 8.71
N ASN A 616 -53.61 -20.11 7.86
CA ASN A 616 -53.23 -21.48 8.25
C ASN A 616 -51.71 -21.60 8.38
N VAL A 617 -51.17 -21.08 9.48
CA VAL A 617 -49.74 -21.16 9.77
C VAL A 617 -49.41 -22.49 10.46
N ASP A 618 -48.69 -23.37 9.77
CA ASP A 618 -48.01 -24.50 10.42
C ASP A 618 -46.84 -23.97 11.27
N ILE A 619 -46.90 -24.20 12.58
CA ILE A 619 -45.88 -23.77 13.55
C ILE A 619 -44.65 -24.69 13.49
N TYR A 620 -44.84 -25.95 13.08
CA TYR A 620 -43.82 -27.00 13.00
C TYR A 620 -43.71 -27.63 11.59
N PRO A 621 -43.51 -26.80 10.54
CA PRO A 621 -43.43 -27.31 9.19
C PRO A 621 -42.19 -28.19 9.01
N ASN A 622 -42.35 -29.25 8.21
CA ASN A 622 -41.22 -30.05 7.78
C ASN A 622 -40.22 -29.15 7.02
N LYS A 623 -38.91 -29.36 7.22
CA LYS A 623 -37.82 -28.48 6.74
C LYS A 623 -37.86 -28.22 5.23
N ALA A 624 -38.38 -29.17 4.44
CA ALA A 624 -38.53 -29.03 2.99
C ALA A 624 -39.61 -28.00 2.59
N ASN A 625 -40.67 -27.89 3.39
CA ASN A 625 -41.87 -27.10 3.09
C ASN A 625 -41.90 -25.71 3.76
N ASP A 626 -40.97 -25.41 4.67
CA ASP A 626 -40.92 -24.11 5.36
C ASP A 626 -40.34 -23.00 4.47
N LYS A 627 -41.21 -22.44 3.61
CA LYS A 627 -40.87 -21.31 2.72
C LYS A 627 -40.50 -20.04 3.49
N THR A 628 -41.15 -19.79 4.64
CA THR A 628 -40.87 -18.60 5.47
C THR A 628 -39.48 -18.64 6.08
N SER A 629 -39.03 -19.82 6.53
CA SER A 629 -37.67 -19.97 7.06
C SER A 629 -36.60 -19.85 5.97
N LYS A 630 -36.90 -20.19 4.72
CA LYS A 630 -35.99 -19.96 3.59
C LYS A 630 -35.84 -18.46 3.31
N LEU A 631 -36.96 -17.73 3.21
CA LEU A 631 -36.96 -16.27 3.01
C LEU A 631 -36.25 -15.52 4.16
N ALA A 632 -36.47 -15.93 5.40
CA ALA A 632 -35.75 -15.40 6.54
C ALA A 632 -34.24 -15.72 6.50
N GLY A 633 -33.87 -16.90 6.02
CA GLY A 633 -32.48 -17.27 5.73
C GLY A 633 -31.85 -16.34 4.68
N ASP A 634 -32.55 -16.05 3.59
CA ASP A 634 -32.10 -15.13 2.55
C ASP A 634 -31.90 -13.71 3.10
N CYS A 635 -32.77 -13.26 4.01
CA CYS A 635 -32.62 -11.97 4.70
C CYS A 635 -31.37 -11.93 5.59
N VAL A 636 -31.05 -13.03 6.30
CA VAL A 636 -29.82 -13.12 7.09
C VAL A 636 -28.57 -13.11 6.20
N ILE A 637 -28.61 -13.80 5.07
CA ILE A 637 -27.51 -13.77 4.09
C ILE A 637 -27.31 -12.34 3.58
N LEU A 638 -28.40 -11.63 3.24
CA LEU A 638 -28.34 -10.24 2.81
C LEU A 638 -27.84 -9.30 3.92
N HIS A 639 -28.26 -9.49 5.17
CA HIS A 639 -27.76 -8.71 6.30
C HIS A 639 -26.26 -8.94 6.54
N ASN A 640 -25.78 -10.18 6.45
CA ASN A 640 -24.35 -10.48 6.52
C ASN A 640 -23.57 -9.87 5.35
N HIS A 641 -24.14 -9.89 4.14
CA HIS A 641 -23.58 -9.20 2.98
C HIS A 641 -23.43 -7.69 3.25
N ILE A 642 -24.47 -7.07 3.83
CA ILE A 642 -24.44 -5.65 4.20
C ILE A 642 -23.31 -5.32 5.18
N LEU A 643 -23.14 -6.17 6.21
CA LEU A 643 -22.11 -6.01 7.22
C LEU A 643 -20.70 -6.13 6.62
N GLN A 644 -20.49 -7.12 5.75
CA GLN A 644 -19.19 -7.32 5.08
C GLN A 644 -18.84 -6.18 4.13
N TYR A 645 -19.82 -5.69 3.37
CA TYR A 645 -19.65 -4.53 2.48
C TYR A 645 -19.26 -3.29 3.29
N SER A 646 -19.99 -3.00 4.37
CA SER A 646 -19.73 -1.86 5.24
C SER A 646 -18.35 -1.92 5.92
N GLN A 647 -17.94 -3.10 6.39
CA GLN A 647 -16.58 -3.32 6.92
C GLN A 647 -15.49 -3.09 5.86
N THR A 648 -15.78 -3.40 4.60
CA THR A 648 -14.86 -3.13 3.49
C THR A 648 -14.74 -1.63 3.21
N ILE A 649 -15.84 -0.88 3.24
CA ILE A 649 -15.81 0.60 3.16
C ILE A 649 -14.98 1.19 4.30
N GLU A 650 -15.24 0.77 5.53
CA GLU A 650 -14.57 1.28 6.72
C GLU A 650 -13.06 0.98 6.68
N SER A 651 -12.68 -0.28 6.45
CA SER A 651 -11.27 -0.70 6.40
C SER A 651 -10.49 -0.13 5.21
N ALA A 652 -11.16 0.38 4.19
CA ALA A 652 -10.54 1.05 3.05
C ALA A 652 -10.27 2.55 3.31
N ASN A 653 -11.01 3.19 4.23
CA ASN A 653 -10.95 4.65 4.40
C ASN A 653 -10.59 5.10 5.83
N THR A 654 -10.58 4.21 6.83
CA THR A 654 -10.44 4.59 8.26
C THR A 654 -9.17 5.40 8.56
N VAL A 655 -8.02 5.06 7.97
CA VAL A 655 -6.76 5.80 8.17
C VAL A 655 -6.80 7.15 7.46
N SER A 656 -7.34 7.18 6.23
CA SER A 656 -7.45 8.41 5.44
C SER A 656 -8.35 9.44 6.12
N PHE A 657 -9.51 9.01 6.64
CA PHE A 657 -10.42 9.87 7.38
C PHE A 657 -9.79 10.43 8.67
N PHE A 658 -8.94 9.66 9.36
CA PHE A 658 -8.25 10.15 10.56
C PHE A 658 -7.31 11.31 10.24
N VAL A 659 -6.49 11.15 9.20
CA VAL A 659 -5.57 12.21 8.76
C VAL A 659 -6.36 13.42 8.23
N GLN A 660 -7.43 13.19 7.47
CA GLN A 660 -8.26 14.25 6.93
C GLN A 660 -8.96 15.06 8.02
N LEU A 661 -9.50 14.42 9.06
CA LEU A 661 -10.13 15.12 10.19
C LEU A 661 -9.15 16.07 10.88
N GLY A 662 -7.92 15.61 11.15
CA GLY A 662 -6.88 16.42 11.77
C GLY A 662 -6.48 17.62 10.90
N LEU A 663 -6.21 17.38 9.62
CA LEU A 663 -5.82 18.43 8.68
C LEU A 663 -6.96 19.44 8.44
N ASN A 664 -8.20 18.98 8.30
CA ASN A 664 -9.37 19.84 8.10
C ASN A 664 -9.61 20.75 9.31
N MET A 665 -9.45 20.22 10.53
CA MET A 665 -9.60 21.01 11.76
C MET A 665 -8.63 22.20 11.82
N VAL A 666 -7.35 21.96 11.48
CA VAL A 666 -6.31 22.98 11.41
C VAL A 666 -6.64 23.98 10.29
N CYS A 667 -6.97 23.48 9.11
CA CYS A 667 -7.37 24.28 7.95
C CYS A 667 -8.48 25.28 8.25
N ILE A 668 -9.62 24.84 8.79
CA ILE A 668 -10.77 25.72 9.12
C ILE A 668 -10.35 26.83 10.08
N SER A 669 -9.51 26.49 11.07
CA SER A 669 -9.06 27.45 12.09
C SER A 669 -8.19 28.56 11.48
N PHE A 670 -7.24 28.19 10.63
CA PHE A 670 -6.33 29.12 9.96
C PHE A 670 -7.02 29.98 8.90
N THR A 671 -7.89 29.39 8.09
CA THR A 671 -8.61 30.13 7.03
C THR A 671 -9.64 31.08 7.62
N GLY A 672 -10.32 30.69 8.71
CA GLY A 672 -11.16 31.59 9.49
C GLY A 672 -10.38 32.76 10.07
N PHE A 673 -9.20 32.50 10.63
CA PHE A 673 -8.30 33.55 11.14
C PHE A 673 -7.88 34.51 10.02
N GLN A 674 -7.45 34.00 8.88
CA GLN A 674 -7.08 34.80 7.71
C GLN A 674 -8.22 35.67 7.18
N ALA A 675 -9.46 35.15 7.17
CA ALA A 675 -10.62 35.93 6.77
C ALA A 675 -10.85 37.15 7.69
N VAL A 676 -10.64 36.99 9.00
CA VAL A 676 -10.75 38.10 9.97
C VAL A 676 -9.60 39.08 9.87
N MET A 677 -8.37 38.58 9.69
CA MET A 677 -7.16 39.41 9.52
C MET A 677 -7.31 40.42 8.38
N HIS A 678 -7.99 40.02 7.30
CA HIS A 678 -8.14 40.79 6.07
C HIS A 678 -9.50 41.50 5.95
N LEU A 679 -10.27 41.70 7.03
CA LEU A 679 -11.59 42.35 6.96
C LEU A 679 -11.58 43.77 6.33
N ASN A 680 -10.44 44.46 6.38
CA ASN A 680 -10.28 45.78 5.74
C ASN A 680 -10.13 45.70 4.20
N LYS A 681 -9.93 44.49 3.65
CA LYS A 681 -9.80 44.20 2.22
C LYS A 681 -10.88 43.17 1.81
N PRO A 682 -12.02 43.61 1.27
CA PRO A 682 -13.21 42.76 1.13
C PRO A 682 -13.01 41.57 0.19
N ASP A 683 -12.12 41.70 -0.80
CA ASP A 683 -11.74 40.67 -1.76
C ASP A 683 -10.93 39.52 -1.09
N GLU A 684 -9.91 39.85 -0.30
CA GLU A 684 -9.11 38.87 0.45
C GLU A 684 -9.95 38.20 1.55
N ALA A 685 -10.75 38.97 2.29
CA ALA A 685 -11.66 38.43 3.31
C ALA A 685 -12.68 37.45 2.71
N PHE A 686 -13.27 37.78 1.56
CA PHE A 686 -14.20 36.90 0.86
C PHE A 686 -13.52 35.62 0.37
N ARG A 687 -12.29 35.72 -0.16
CA ARG A 687 -11.49 34.57 -0.60
C ARG A 687 -11.30 33.56 0.52
N TYR A 688 -10.75 33.98 1.66
CA TYR A 688 -10.51 33.08 2.80
C TYR A 688 -11.80 32.62 3.50
N GLY A 689 -12.80 33.51 3.61
CA GLY A 689 -14.11 33.16 4.18
C GLY A 689 -14.83 32.09 3.36
N SER A 690 -14.84 32.22 2.03
CA SER A 690 -15.43 31.20 1.15
C SER A 690 -14.70 29.86 1.24
N PHE A 691 -13.38 29.88 1.44
CA PHE A 691 -12.57 28.68 1.62
C PHE A 691 -12.84 27.97 2.96
N ALA A 692 -12.98 28.71 4.06
CA ALA A 692 -13.36 28.17 5.36
C ALA A 692 -14.75 27.49 5.34
N ILE A 693 -15.71 28.12 4.64
CA ILE A 693 -17.04 27.55 4.42
C ILE A 693 -16.92 26.24 3.63
N ALA A 694 -16.14 26.23 2.55
CA ALA A 694 -15.95 25.04 1.72
C ALA A 694 -15.29 23.88 2.48
N GLN A 695 -14.31 24.15 3.35
CA GLN A 695 -13.68 23.14 4.21
C GLN A 695 -14.67 22.53 5.21
N THR A 696 -15.56 23.36 5.76
CA THR A 696 -16.67 22.91 6.62
C THR A 696 -17.68 22.07 5.84
N CYS A 697 -18.05 22.50 4.62
CA CYS A 697 -18.92 21.73 3.72
C CYS A 697 -18.30 20.38 3.33
N HIS A 698 -16.98 20.33 3.09
CA HIS A 698 -16.25 19.08 2.83
C HIS A 698 -16.34 18.11 4.01
N LEU A 699 -16.13 18.60 5.24
CA LEU A 699 -16.24 17.75 6.42
C LEU A 699 -17.68 17.23 6.62
N LEU A 700 -18.69 18.07 6.35
CA LEU A 700 -20.09 17.66 6.37
C LEU A 700 -20.37 16.59 5.30
N PHE A 701 -19.80 16.74 4.11
CA PHE A 701 -19.97 15.81 2.99
C PHE A 701 -19.42 14.41 3.30
N GLU A 702 -18.36 14.30 4.09
CA GLU A 702 -17.83 13.01 4.59
C GLU A 702 -18.70 12.42 5.70
N SER A 703 -19.22 13.27 6.59
CA SER A 703 -19.93 12.85 7.80
C SER A 703 -21.40 12.49 7.53
N LEU A 704 -22.05 13.15 6.57
CA LEU A 704 -23.48 12.97 6.27
C LEU A 704 -23.81 11.55 5.74
N PRO A 705 -23.11 10.98 4.74
CA PRO A 705 -23.36 9.61 4.32
C PRO A 705 -23.14 8.60 5.44
N ALA A 706 -22.10 8.81 6.27
CA ALA A 706 -21.82 7.94 7.41
C ALA A 706 -22.96 7.96 8.45
N GLN A 707 -23.55 9.14 8.70
CA GLN A 707 -24.77 9.28 9.52
C GLN A 707 -25.96 8.54 8.89
N GLN A 708 -26.19 8.69 7.58
CA GLN A 708 -27.28 8.01 6.90
C GLN A 708 -27.15 6.48 7.02
N LEU A 709 -25.95 5.94 6.87
CA LEU A 709 -25.69 4.51 7.07
C LEU A 709 -26.00 4.05 8.49
N TYR A 710 -25.60 4.86 9.48
CA TYR A 710 -25.92 4.60 10.88
C TYR A 710 -27.44 4.56 11.10
N ASP A 711 -28.17 5.58 10.65
CA ASP A 711 -29.62 5.68 10.79
C ASP A 711 -30.35 4.52 10.11
N HIS A 712 -29.92 4.14 8.89
CA HIS A 712 -30.47 2.99 8.19
C HIS A 712 -30.20 1.67 8.91
N SER A 713 -29.01 1.51 9.50
CA SER A 713 -28.63 0.26 10.17
C SER A 713 -29.46 -0.03 11.43
N ILE A 714 -29.88 1.02 12.16
CA ILE A 714 -30.73 0.88 13.36
C ILE A 714 -32.14 0.42 12.98
N ARG A 715 -32.66 0.91 11.85
CA ARG A 715 -34.01 0.57 11.37
C ARG A 715 -34.18 -0.90 11.00
N VAL A 716 -33.10 -1.67 10.83
CA VAL A 716 -33.19 -3.13 10.60
C VAL A 716 -33.97 -3.83 11.71
N CYS A 717 -33.82 -3.37 12.96
CA CYS A 717 -34.60 -3.87 14.10
C CYS A 717 -36.09 -3.56 13.93
N GLU A 718 -36.42 -2.32 13.53
CA GLU A 718 -37.79 -1.86 13.32
C GLU A 718 -38.46 -2.63 12.19
N TYR A 719 -37.80 -2.81 11.04
CA TYR A 719 -38.32 -3.59 9.92
C TYR A 719 -38.61 -5.04 10.30
N ALA A 720 -37.71 -5.66 11.08
CA ALA A 720 -37.92 -7.02 11.57
C ALA A 720 -39.09 -7.10 12.57
N ALA A 721 -39.31 -6.06 13.37
CA ALA A 721 -40.39 -5.98 14.34
C ALA A 721 -41.77 -5.66 13.69
N ASN A 722 -41.78 -4.86 12.62
CA ASN A 722 -42.98 -4.49 11.86
C ASN A 722 -43.52 -5.65 11.02
N GLY A 723 -42.66 -6.59 10.62
CA GLY A 723 -43.12 -7.83 9.98
C GLY A 723 -44.07 -8.62 10.88
N SER A 724 -44.92 -9.45 10.28
CA SER A 724 -45.86 -10.33 11.02
C SER A 724 -45.15 -11.51 11.74
N TRP A 725 -44.01 -11.28 12.40
CA TRP A 725 -43.12 -12.29 13.00
C TRP A 725 -43.82 -13.22 14.01
N TYR A 726 -44.85 -12.70 14.71
CA TYR A 726 -45.67 -13.47 15.65
C TYR A 726 -46.55 -14.52 14.95
N ARG A 727 -46.72 -14.43 13.63
CA ARG A 727 -47.36 -15.42 12.75
C ARG A 727 -46.34 -16.32 12.03
N ALA A 728 -45.05 -16.23 12.33
CA ALA A 728 -44.02 -17.05 11.69
C ALA A 728 -43.88 -18.44 12.34
N SER A 729 -43.28 -19.39 11.62
CA SER A 729 -42.82 -20.67 12.19
C SER A 729 -41.81 -20.44 13.33
N LEU A 730 -41.69 -21.41 14.24
CA LEU A 730 -40.79 -21.27 15.40
C LEU A 730 -39.31 -21.09 14.99
N ARG A 731 -38.93 -21.67 13.84
CA ARG A 731 -37.59 -21.52 13.27
C ARG A 731 -37.37 -20.09 12.76
N THR A 732 -38.33 -19.54 12.01
CA THR A 732 -38.27 -18.17 11.51
C THR A 732 -38.19 -17.15 12.66
N ARG A 733 -38.97 -17.32 13.73
CA ARG A 733 -38.88 -16.45 14.93
C ARG A 733 -37.49 -16.44 15.55
N LYS A 734 -36.86 -17.60 15.69
CA LYS A 734 -35.49 -17.71 16.23
C LYS A 734 -34.48 -16.98 15.34
N ILE A 735 -34.60 -17.11 14.02
CA ILE A 735 -33.74 -16.42 13.05
C ILE A 735 -33.89 -14.90 13.17
N LEU A 736 -35.13 -14.41 13.17
CA LEU A 736 -35.42 -12.98 13.29
C LEU A 736 -34.93 -12.42 14.64
N ASN A 737 -35.11 -13.14 15.75
CA ASN A 737 -34.59 -12.73 17.06
C ASN A 737 -33.06 -12.56 17.07
N LEU A 738 -32.31 -13.48 16.44
CA LEU A 738 -30.85 -13.35 16.33
C LEU A 738 -30.44 -12.14 15.49
N MET A 739 -31.19 -11.87 14.42
CA MET A 739 -30.95 -10.73 13.54
C MET A 739 -31.26 -9.40 14.24
N ILE A 740 -32.37 -9.33 15.00
CA ILE A 740 -32.72 -8.20 15.87
C ILE A 740 -31.60 -7.95 16.89
N LEU A 741 -31.17 -8.99 17.60
CA LEU A 741 -30.08 -8.90 18.58
C LEU A 741 -28.79 -8.36 17.93
N ARG A 742 -28.45 -8.83 16.72
CA ARG A 742 -27.30 -8.32 15.98
C ARG A 742 -27.49 -6.86 15.56
N SER A 743 -28.67 -6.45 15.14
CA SER A 743 -28.96 -5.09 14.66
C SER A 743 -28.87 -4.03 15.77
N GLN A 744 -28.90 -4.42 17.05
CA GLN A 744 -28.66 -3.51 18.17
C GLN A 744 -27.26 -2.87 18.17
N THR A 745 -26.30 -3.46 17.44
CA THR A 745 -24.99 -2.86 17.19
C THR A 745 -24.99 -2.24 15.79
N PRO A 746 -25.19 -0.91 15.67
CA PRO A 746 -25.34 -0.24 14.39
C PRO A 746 -24.04 -0.24 13.61
N ILE A 747 -24.16 -0.04 12.30
CA ILE A 747 -23.01 0.09 11.41
C ILE A 747 -22.46 1.50 11.57
N GLN A 748 -21.17 1.59 11.92
CA GLN A 748 -20.49 2.87 12.14
C GLN A 748 -19.23 2.92 11.29
N LEU A 749 -19.03 4.03 10.58
CA LEU A 749 -17.76 4.32 9.92
C LEU A 749 -16.89 5.12 10.88
N THR A 750 -15.64 4.71 11.03
CA THR A 750 -14.72 5.34 11.98
C THR A 750 -13.46 5.87 11.30
N ALA A 751 -12.95 6.96 11.83
CA ALA A 751 -11.64 7.49 11.53
C ALA A 751 -10.64 7.01 12.60
N GLY A 752 -9.63 6.24 12.15
CA GLY A 752 -8.57 5.71 13.00
C GLY A 752 -9.02 4.75 14.08
N LYS A 753 -10.26 4.23 14.03
CA LYS A 753 -10.92 3.45 15.11
C LYS A 753 -11.16 4.20 16.42
N PHE A 754 -10.83 5.50 16.49
CA PHE A 754 -11.03 6.33 17.67
C PHE A 754 -12.24 7.27 17.54
N TYR A 755 -12.55 7.67 16.31
CA TYR A 755 -13.53 8.73 16.05
C TYR A 755 -14.63 8.22 15.14
N ILE A 756 -15.90 8.40 15.52
CA ILE A 756 -17.05 7.95 14.71
C ILE A 756 -17.44 9.09 13.75
N LEU A 757 -17.60 8.78 12.46
CA LEU A 757 -18.10 9.74 11.47
C LEU A 757 -19.62 9.85 11.61
N ASN A 758 -20.08 10.84 12.35
CA ASN A 758 -21.50 11.15 12.56
C ASN A 758 -21.69 12.68 12.72
N LEU A 759 -22.93 13.15 12.68
CA LEU A 759 -23.20 14.61 12.71
C LEU A 759 -22.90 15.27 14.07
N GLU A 760 -22.98 14.51 15.16
CA GLU A 760 -22.61 14.98 16.51
C GLU A 760 -21.11 15.32 16.58
N ASN A 761 -20.30 14.39 16.13
CA ASN A 761 -18.85 14.52 16.05
C ASN A 761 -18.43 15.56 15.00
N PHE A 762 -19.13 15.68 13.87
CA PHE A 762 -18.93 16.81 12.95
C PHE A 762 -19.07 18.16 13.68
N SER A 763 -20.15 18.35 14.43
CA SER A 763 -20.38 19.57 15.23
C SER A 763 -19.28 19.80 16.26
N ALA A 764 -18.79 18.74 16.90
CA ALA A 764 -17.68 18.84 17.86
C ALA A 764 -16.37 19.33 17.21
N VAL A 765 -16.05 18.84 16.00
CA VAL A 765 -14.86 19.30 15.25
C VAL A 765 -14.99 20.75 14.85
N VAL A 766 -16.13 21.16 14.29
CA VAL A 766 -16.38 22.56 13.88
C VAL A 766 -16.27 23.50 15.08
N ARG A 767 -16.85 23.13 16.22
CA ARG A 767 -16.73 23.91 17.47
C ARG A 767 -15.28 24.04 17.94
N THR A 768 -14.52 22.95 17.88
CA THR A 768 -13.11 22.94 18.28
C THR A 768 -12.26 23.81 17.34
N SER A 769 -12.48 23.73 16.02
CA SER A 769 -11.85 24.63 15.05
C SER A 769 -12.19 26.10 15.33
N PHE A 770 -13.45 26.41 15.63
CA PHE A 770 -13.86 27.77 15.97
C PHE A 770 -13.19 28.29 17.26
N SER A 771 -13.02 27.42 18.26
CA SER A 771 -12.26 27.74 19.47
C SER A 771 -10.80 28.06 19.16
N TYR A 772 -10.12 27.23 18.34
CA TYR A 772 -8.73 27.50 17.92
C TYR A 772 -8.61 28.79 17.10
N PHE A 773 -9.53 29.02 16.18
CA PHE A 773 -9.67 30.28 15.45
C PHE A 773 -9.78 31.47 16.43
N THR A 774 -10.64 31.39 17.45
CA THR A 774 -10.82 32.47 18.43
C THR A 774 -9.55 32.71 19.26
N VAL A 775 -8.85 31.62 19.65
CA VAL A 775 -7.56 31.72 20.34
C VAL A 775 -6.54 32.46 19.47
N LEU A 776 -6.41 32.08 18.18
CA LEU A 776 -5.52 32.76 17.23
C LEU A 776 -5.87 34.25 17.11
N CYS A 777 -7.16 34.60 17.04
CA CYS A 777 -7.60 36.00 17.04
C CYS A 777 -7.28 36.75 18.34
N SER A 778 -7.27 36.07 19.50
CA SER A 778 -6.99 36.70 20.80
C SER A 778 -5.50 36.83 21.14
N MET A 779 -4.64 36.06 20.45
CA MET A 779 -3.19 36.17 20.55
C MET A 779 -2.62 37.31 19.71
N ARG A 780 -3.46 37.96 18.91
CA ARG A 780 -3.20 39.22 18.24
C ARG A 780 -3.60 40.38 19.15
#